data_AF-A0A4S9UAR0-F1
#
_entry.id   AF-A0A4S9UAR0-F1
#
_cell.length_a   1.000
_cell.length_b   1.000
_cell.length_c   1.000
_cell.angle_alpha   90.00
_cell.angle_beta   90.00
_cell.angle_gamma   90.00
#
_symmetry.space_group_name_H-M   'P 1'
#
loop_
_entity.id
_entity.type
_entity.pdbx_description
1 polymer ?
#
loop_
_entity_poly.entity_id
_entity_poly.type
_entity_poly.pdbx_seq_one_letter_code
_entity_poly.pdbx_strand_id
1 'polypeptide(L)'
;MSFVVDQVRRVDSQIDRLQLNAPPPVGPINITGDDQHFPSDRAEHLQSLVKSLSIPSTSRNPLLSASQIHHYLSRAQISLPEEGEDLSVKKHDGEYEQELAWLLVAKATVQVYGLILSRLLDETVALADDVWYWDQVLGSQHATALYSIQTAPLRIAEWSNYVWADVRRRSADFTIRGAGAEAQQSLTARWTEFYGLVKEVVREKGVKEMRKRVVSPVARVRGSVRQKQNELKRCRLRGANALGVLLGEGLMNENMHGEGFATPNGTQGRDKWKASVARNVALMDAVLAKVNEEELAVDKFDAAIAAATDDDPLYDVEVYTQESGEVSELGVHPATIADRLIKMLHARIPEYTQQSKVVVQKHGKPSRIVRYWLPITVGILSSSTILRYLVNRKAEILTWIQEFGHTIRDFWINWCVEPTRKVLQTIRHDKDSEVSIMSKRSLEGDRASLERMVVDFAVDNPGNATETGSPLTEAEISSIRSKVREGDLTPVLKAYEKDLSSPFMGTIRGNLIRALLIQVQKTKVDVEVAMGGIDALLKSQELVFGFVGLTPGILVTIGISRWLSSSFTSRRGADASRKQGHMMRQLRNIDRVLTNSTPTEFGELYYKDHGLLLCEVHVLREAAHKVMPAQIFRDFVEDVEELVDVRTGVKKQRKVVSRIRWAYKRYF
;
A
#
# COMPACT_ATOMS: atom_id res chain seq x y z
N MET A 1 14.63 0.92 4.86
CA MET A 1 15.97 1.49 5.11
C MET A 1 16.05 2.76 4.28
N SER A 2 16.28 3.90 4.93
CA SER A 2 16.28 5.22 4.28
C SER A 2 17.64 5.48 3.64
N PHE A 3 17.66 6.18 2.50
CA PHE A 3 18.89 6.64 1.83
C PHE A 3 19.85 7.36 2.80
N VAL A 4 19.31 8.23 3.65
CA VAL A 4 20.08 8.98 4.65
C VAL A 4 20.85 8.06 5.59
N VAL A 5 20.23 6.96 6.02
CA VAL A 5 20.86 6.00 6.94
C VAL A 5 22.06 5.33 6.31
N ASP A 6 21.96 4.93 5.05
CA ASP A 6 23.04 4.24 4.35
C ASP A 6 24.24 5.19 4.16
N GLN A 7 23.97 6.47 3.86
CA GLN A 7 25.01 7.51 3.75
C GLN A 7 25.70 7.78 5.10
N VAL A 8 24.93 7.94 6.17
CA VAL A 8 25.49 8.20 7.51
C VAL A 8 26.33 7.00 7.98
N ARG A 9 25.89 5.76 7.73
CA ARG A 9 26.67 4.54 8.02
C ARG A 9 27.99 4.50 7.25
N ARG A 10 27.97 4.91 5.97
CA ARG A 10 29.18 4.95 5.14
C ARG A 10 30.22 5.90 5.74
N VAL A 11 29.81 7.09 6.18
CA VAL A 11 30.75 8.06 6.78
C VAL A 11 31.18 7.65 8.19
N ASP A 12 30.26 7.14 9.01
CA ASP A 12 30.61 6.61 10.34
C ASP A 12 31.67 5.50 10.25
N SER A 13 31.53 4.61 9.25
CA SER A 13 32.52 3.54 9.01
C SER A 13 33.91 4.06 8.59
N GLN A 14 33.99 5.26 7.98
CA GLN A 14 35.27 5.88 7.65
C GLN A 14 35.89 6.55 8.87
N ILE A 15 35.08 7.19 9.72
CA ILE A 15 35.55 7.70 11.01
C ILE A 15 36.05 6.55 11.90
N ASP A 16 35.39 5.39 11.89
CA ASP A 16 35.88 4.21 12.60
C ASP A 16 37.27 3.76 12.10
N ARG A 17 37.56 3.89 10.80
CA ARG A 17 38.91 3.62 10.27
C ARG A 17 39.96 4.61 10.79
N LEU A 18 39.58 5.86 11.06
CA LEU A 18 40.49 6.83 11.69
C LEU A 18 40.83 6.43 13.13
N GLN A 19 39.86 5.88 13.87
CA GLN A 19 40.10 5.38 15.24
C GLN A 19 41.11 4.24 15.27
N LEU A 20 41.07 3.36 14.26
CA LEU A 20 42.01 2.25 14.14
C LEU A 20 43.44 2.72 13.79
N ASN A 21 43.58 3.91 13.20
CA ASN A 21 44.87 4.51 12.82
C ASN A 21 45.39 5.54 13.85
N ALA A 22 44.62 5.81 14.92
CA ALA A 22 45.10 6.61 16.04
C ALA A 22 46.22 5.85 16.78
N PRO A 23 47.23 6.54 17.35
CA PRO A 23 48.31 5.86 18.04
C PRO A 23 47.73 5.05 19.21
N PRO A 24 48.18 3.80 19.43
CA PRO A 24 47.76 3.04 20.60
C PRO A 24 48.17 3.82 21.87
N PRO A 25 47.42 3.67 22.98
CA PRO A 25 47.73 4.34 24.25
C PRO A 25 49.11 3.97 24.81
N VAL A 26 49.75 2.93 24.26
CA VAL A 26 51.04 2.42 24.71
C VAL A 26 52.06 2.68 23.60
N GLY A 27 53.06 3.52 23.88
CA GLY A 27 54.30 3.54 23.10
C GLY A 27 54.98 2.15 23.09
N PRO A 28 56.06 1.93 22.30
CA PRO A 28 56.78 0.67 22.35
C PRO A 28 57.12 0.35 23.81
N ILE A 29 56.68 -0.82 24.28
CA ILE A 29 56.95 -1.32 25.63
C ILE A 29 58.47 -1.42 25.76
N ASN A 30 59.10 -0.40 26.34
CA ASN A 30 60.47 -0.51 26.82
C ASN A 30 60.41 -1.37 28.08
N ILE A 31 60.86 -2.62 27.96
CA ILE A 31 60.82 -3.68 28.99
C ILE A 31 61.75 -3.36 30.20
N THR A 32 62.23 -2.13 30.35
CA THR A 32 63.28 -1.77 31.33
C THR A 32 62.97 -0.55 32.18
N GLY A 33 61.70 -0.22 32.44
CA GLY A 33 61.32 0.84 33.38
C GLY A 33 59.95 0.57 34.01
N ASP A 34 59.83 0.87 35.29
CA ASP A 34 58.72 0.55 36.21
C ASP A 34 57.40 1.31 35.94
N ASP A 35 57.21 1.86 34.74
CA ASP A 35 56.06 2.69 34.38
C ASP A 35 55.01 1.89 33.59
N GLN A 36 54.19 1.13 34.30
CA GLN A 36 52.90 0.67 33.77
C GLN A 36 51.92 1.87 33.71
N HIS A 37 51.93 2.62 32.61
CA HIS A 37 50.95 3.70 32.37
C HIS A 37 49.56 3.11 32.10
N PHE A 38 48.62 3.32 33.02
CA PHE A 38 47.20 2.99 32.86
C PHE A 38 46.48 4.11 32.10
N PRO A 39 45.49 3.82 31.24
CA PRO A 39 44.70 4.86 30.59
C PRO A 39 43.97 5.73 31.62
N SER A 40 44.00 7.05 31.43
CA SER A 40 43.26 8.03 32.24
C SER A 40 41.75 7.72 32.30
N ASP A 41 41.12 7.81 33.49
CA ASP A 41 39.66 7.62 33.69
C ASP A 41 38.82 8.48 32.71
N ARG A 42 39.33 9.65 32.33
CA ARG A 42 38.71 10.57 31.37
C ARG A 42 38.78 10.03 29.94
N ALA A 43 39.89 9.40 29.55
CA ALA A 43 40.04 8.78 28.24
C ALA A 43 39.08 7.58 28.08
N GLU A 44 38.91 6.75 29.11
CA GLU A 44 37.93 5.65 29.11
C GLU A 44 36.49 6.15 29.00
N HIS A 45 36.18 7.24 29.71
CA HIS A 45 34.88 7.89 29.64
C HIS A 45 34.59 8.43 28.24
N LEU A 46 35.54 9.14 27.61
CA LEU A 46 35.41 9.64 26.23
C LEU A 46 35.26 8.49 25.23
N GLN A 47 36.03 7.41 25.36
CA GLN A 47 35.85 6.22 24.52
C GLN A 47 34.46 5.59 24.67
N SER A 48 33.91 5.55 25.88
CA SER A 48 32.56 5.04 26.11
C SER A 48 31.50 5.91 25.42
N LEU A 49 31.70 7.24 25.42
CA LEU A 49 30.81 8.19 24.75
C LEU A 49 30.92 8.07 23.22
N VAL A 50 32.13 7.97 22.69
CA VAL A 50 32.39 7.71 21.26
C VAL A 50 31.70 6.42 20.80
N LYS A 51 31.77 5.33 21.58
CA LYS A 51 31.06 4.07 21.31
C LYS A 51 29.53 4.20 21.39
N SER A 52 29.02 5.13 22.21
CA SER A 52 27.57 5.39 22.29
C SER A 52 27.04 6.22 21.12
N LEU A 53 27.91 7.02 20.49
CA LEU A 53 27.59 7.84 19.31
C LEU A 53 27.78 7.10 17.98
N SER A 54 28.54 6.01 17.95
CA SER A 54 28.73 5.18 16.75
C SER A 54 27.46 4.39 16.41
N ILE A 55 27.29 4.09 15.11
CA ILE A 55 26.09 3.46 14.58
C ILE A 55 26.32 1.95 14.47
N PRO A 56 25.62 1.11 15.25
CA PRO A 56 25.74 -0.32 15.10
C PRO A 56 25.17 -0.75 13.75
N SER A 57 25.89 -1.61 13.02
CA SER A 57 25.47 -2.14 11.71
C SER A 57 24.08 -2.80 11.73
N THR A 58 23.70 -3.36 12.88
CA THR A 58 22.46 -4.13 13.11
C THR A 58 21.34 -3.31 13.75
N SER A 59 21.55 -2.03 14.09
CA SER A 59 20.55 -1.23 14.81
C SER A 59 19.33 -0.92 13.93
N ARG A 60 18.14 -1.05 14.52
CA ARG A 60 16.84 -0.77 13.87
C ARG A 60 16.58 0.73 13.73
N ASN A 61 17.15 1.54 14.64
CA ASN A 61 17.13 3.00 14.66
C ASN A 61 18.57 3.52 14.70
N PRO A 62 19.20 3.77 13.54
CA PRO A 62 20.60 4.14 13.47
C PRO A 62 20.88 5.63 13.75
N LEU A 63 19.87 6.50 13.67
CA LEU A 63 20.00 7.93 13.98
C LEU A 63 19.55 8.19 15.41
N LEU A 64 20.42 8.80 16.22
CA LEU A 64 20.13 9.22 17.59
C LEU A 64 19.21 10.45 17.60
N SER A 65 18.42 10.64 18.66
CA SER A 65 17.62 11.87 18.80
C SER A 65 18.50 13.07 19.12
N ALA A 66 18.03 14.28 18.76
CA ALA A 66 18.74 15.52 19.07
C ALA A 66 19.05 15.67 20.57
N SER A 67 18.14 15.23 21.44
CA SER A 67 18.33 15.22 22.90
C SER A 67 19.41 14.25 23.37
N GLN A 68 19.54 13.08 22.73
CA GLN A 68 20.56 12.09 23.06
C GLN A 68 21.95 12.60 22.65
N ILE A 69 22.08 13.16 21.45
CA ILE A 69 23.34 13.76 20.98
C ILE A 69 23.76 14.92 21.89
N HIS A 70 22.81 15.80 22.25
CA HIS A 70 23.06 16.88 23.20
C HIS A 70 23.55 16.35 24.56
N HIS A 71 22.89 15.31 25.10
CA HIS A 71 23.29 14.69 26.36
C HIS A 71 24.70 14.10 26.31
N TYR A 72 25.10 13.47 25.20
CA TYR A 72 26.45 12.92 25.06
C TYR A 72 27.51 14.02 24.89
N LEU A 73 27.22 15.08 24.13
CA LEU A 73 28.11 16.23 23.96
C LEU A 73 28.30 17.03 25.27
N SER A 74 27.22 17.25 26.04
CA SER A 74 27.32 17.96 27.32
C SER A 74 28.03 17.14 28.39
N ARG A 75 27.86 15.81 28.37
CA ARG A 75 28.57 14.89 29.27
C ARG A 75 30.07 14.78 28.99
N ALA A 76 30.51 15.07 27.75
CA ALA A 76 31.92 15.02 27.36
C ALA A 76 32.78 16.13 27.99
N GLN A 77 32.17 17.21 28.52
CA GLN A 77 32.85 18.32 29.21
C GLN A 77 34.16 18.78 28.51
N ILE A 78 34.09 19.00 27.20
CA ILE A 78 35.24 19.43 26.39
C ILE A 78 35.54 20.90 26.73
N SER A 79 36.51 21.14 27.62
CA SER A 79 37.00 22.46 28.02
C SER A 79 37.97 23.03 26.99
N LEU A 80 38.04 24.36 26.87
CA LEU A 80 39.14 25.04 26.18
C LEU A 80 40.41 24.89 27.03
N PRO A 81 41.60 24.70 26.45
CA PRO A 81 42.84 24.69 27.20
C PRO A 81 43.02 26.03 27.90
N GLU A 82 43.24 26.01 29.22
CA GLU A 82 43.59 27.22 29.97
C GLU A 82 45.01 27.64 29.59
N GLU A 83 45.19 28.91 29.21
CA GLU A 83 46.51 29.50 28.99
C GLU A 83 47.28 29.50 30.33
N GLY A 84 48.19 28.53 30.53
CA GLY A 84 49.19 28.61 31.61
C GLY A 84 49.62 27.34 32.37
N GLU A 85 49.23 26.11 32.00
CA GLU A 85 49.74 24.89 32.70
C GLU A 85 51.03 24.31 32.08
N ASP A 86 52.04 24.05 32.93
CA ASP A 86 53.39 23.55 32.61
C ASP A 86 53.42 22.24 31.77
N LEU A 87 54.25 22.24 30.72
CA LEU A 87 54.07 21.47 29.47
C LEU A 87 54.94 20.21 29.25
N SER A 88 55.63 19.64 30.26
CA SER A 88 56.60 18.55 29.98
C SER A 88 56.20 17.13 30.39
N VAL A 89 55.23 16.93 31.29
CA VAL A 89 54.89 15.57 31.82
C VAL A 89 53.48 15.09 31.41
N LYS A 90 52.53 15.99 31.08
CA LYS A 90 51.15 15.65 30.65
C LYS A 90 50.96 15.51 29.12
N LYS A 91 52.05 15.59 28.34
CA LYS A 91 51.97 15.85 26.89
C LYS A 91 51.33 14.69 26.10
N HIS A 92 51.66 13.43 26.42
CA HIS A 92 51.14 12.28 25.68
C HIS A 92 49.68 11.94 26.04
N ASP A 93 49.30 12.02 27.33
CA ASP A 93 47.91 11.79 27.76
C ASP A 93 46.96 12.88 27.24
N GLY A 94 47.41 14.14 27.25
CA GLY A 94 46.64 15.27 26.71
C GLY A 94 46.42 15.20 25.20
N GLU A 95 47.43 14.78 24.43
CA GLU A 95 47.30 14.58 22.98
C GLU A 95 46.28 13.48 22.65
N TYR A 96 46.30 12.36 23.39
CA TYR A 96 45.35 11.27 23.21
C TYR A 96 43.91 11.66 23.59
N GLU A 97 43.73 12.35 24.71
CA GLU A 97 42.41 12.87 25.12
C GLU A 97 41.85 13.87 24.11
N GLN A 98 42.69 14.70 23.51
CA GLN A 98 42.30 15.66 22.47
C GLN A 98 41.93 14.96 21.15
N GLU A 99 42.64 13.91 20.75
CA GLU A 99 42.26 13.07 19.60
C GLU A 99 40.90 12.37 19.84
N LEU A 100 40.65 11.85 21.05
CA LEU A 100 39.35 11.29 21.42
C LEU A 100 38.23 12.32 21.40
N ALA A 101 38.49 13.55 21.87
CA ALA A 101 37.52 14.65 21.80
C ALA A 101 37.15 15.01 20.35
N TRP A 102 38.13 15.05 19.45
CA TRP A 102 37.89 15.26 18.02
C TRP A 102 37.08 14.13 17.38
N LEU A 103 37.37 12.88 17.73
CA LEU A 103 36.59 11.72 17.26
C LEU A 103 35.14 11.77 17.76
N LEU A 104 34.92 12.18 19.00
CA LEU A 104 33.59 12.36 19.57
C LEU A 104 32.81 13.44 18.82
N VAL A 105 33.42 14.60 18.58
CA VAL A 105 32.82 15.70 17.81
C VAL A 105 32.53 15.29 16.38
N ALA A 106 33.43 14.55 15.72
CA ALA A 106 33.21 14.07 14.36
C ALA A 106 32.04 13.08 14.27
N LYS A 107 31.94 12.13 15.20
CA LYS A 107 30.77 11.23 15.28
C LYS A 107 29.48 11.98 15.56
N ALA A 108 29.52 12.95 16.47
CA ALA A 108 28.37 13.82 16.72
C ALA A 108 27.98 14.61 15.46
N THR A 109 28.96 15.14 14.72
CA THR A 109 28.74 15.87 13.46
C THR A 109 28.05 14.99 12.43
N VAL A 110 28.46 13.74 12.27
CA VAL A 110 27.81 12.77 11.36
C VAL A 110 26.37 12.48 11.77
N GLN A 111 26.10 12.32 13.07
CA GLN A 111 24.75 12.12 13.59
C GLN A 111 23.86 13.35 13.36
N VAL A 112 24.38 14.57 13.63
CA VAL A 112 23.66 15.83 13.39
C VAL A 112 23.41 16.03 11.90
N TYR A 113 24.39 15.74 11.04
CA TYR A 113 24.24 15.77 9.58
C TYR A 113 23.12 14.83 9.12
N GLY A 114 23.10 13.59 9.61
CA GLY A 114 22.04 12.63 9.33
C GLY A 114 20.65 13.09 9.78
N LEU A 115 20.56 13.73 10.95
CA LEU A 115 19.32 14.34 11.44
C LEU A 115 18.85 15.50 10.55
N ILE A 116 19.75 16.40 10.16
CA ILE A 116 19.42 17.52 9.29
C ILE A 116 18.96 17.02 7.93
N LEU A 117 19.70 16.08 7.33
CA LEU A 117 19.38 15.51 6.03
C LEU A 117 18.03 14.79 6.04
N SER A 118 17.75 13.99 7.07
CA SER A 118 16.44 13.32 7.21
C SER A 118 15.30 14.31 7.41
N ARG A 119 15.48 15.37 8.20
CA ARG A 119 14.45 16.41 8.40
C ARG A 119 14.17 17.20 7.12
N LEU A 120 15.20 17.67 6.43
CA LEU A 120 15.06 18.36 5.15
C LEU A 120 14.39 17.47 4.10
N LEU A 121 14.78 16.20 4.02
CA LEU A 121 14.20 15.23 3.09
C LEU A 121 12.72 14.96 3.38
N ASP A 122 12.38 14.65 4.63
CA ASP A 122 10.99 14.35 5.02
C ASP A 122 10.06 15.54 4.75
N GLU A 123 10.52 16.76 5.04
CA GLU A 123 9.73 17.97 4.82
C GLU A 123 9.60 18.34 3.35
N THR A 124 10.67 18.24 2.56
CA THR A 124 10.63 18.48 1.10
C THR A 124 9.73 17.48 0.38
N VAL A 125 9.73 16.22 0.81
CA VAL A 125 8.80 15.17 0.33
C VAL A 125 7.37 15.48 0.76
N ALA A 126 7.13 15.87 2.00
CA ALA A 126 5.79 16.26 2.47
C ALA A 126 5.23 17.47 1.70
N LEU A 127 6.07 18.45 1.35
CA LEU A 127 5.70 19.57 0.50
C LEU A 127 5.32 19.13 -0.93
N ALA A 128 5.96 18.08 -1.46
CA ALA A 128 5.62 17.54 -2.78
C ALA A 128 4.18 16.99 -2.83
N ASP A 129 3.72 16.32 -1.78
CA ASP A 129 2.34 15.84 -1.64
C ASP A 129 1.32 16.99 -1.65
N ASP A 130 1.65 18.11 -1.00
CA ASP A 130 0.81 19.29 -0.96
C ASP A 130 0.77 20.01 -2.30
N VAL A 131 1.91 20.10 -3.00
CA VAL A 131 1.98 20.62 -4.37
C VAL A 131 1.12 19.76 -5.32
N TRP A 132 1.19 18.44 -5.19
CA TRP A 132 0.41 17.52 -6.00
C TRP A 132 -1.09 17.67 -5.76
N TYR A 133 -1.53 17.83 -4.50
CA TYR A 133 -2.91 18.15 -4.18
C TYR A 133 -3.39 19.41 -4.92
N TRP A 134 -2.58 20.48 -4.94
CA TRP A 134 -2.93 21.69 -5.65
C TRP A 134 -2.93 21.53 -7.17
N ASP A 135 -2.02 20.74 -7.74
CA ASP A 135 -2.05 20.37 -9.16
C ASP A 135 -3.35 19.64 -9.52
N GLN A 136 -3.85 18.75 -8.66
CA GLN A 136 -5.16 18.11 -8.87
C GLN A 136 -6.31 19.10 -8.84
N VAL A 137 -6.31 20.04 -7.88
CA VAL A 137 -7.34 21.07 -7.76
C VAL A 137 -7.34 21.99 -8.99
N LEU A 138 -6.16 22.37 -9.50
CA LEU A 138 -6.02 23.21 -10.69
C LEU A 138 -6.31 22.46 -12.01
N GLY A 139 -6.02 21.16 -12.05
CA GLY A 139 -6.19 20.30 -13.22
C GLY A 139 -7.64 19.99 -13.57
N SER A 140 -8.58 20.11 -12.63
CA SER A 140 -10.00 19.85 -12.85
C SER A 140 -10.89 20.99 -12.36
N GLN A 141 -11.84 21.41 -13.20
CA GLN A 141 -12.85 22.41 -12.81
C GLN A 141 -13.75 21.90 -11.69
N HIS A 142 -14.10 20.60 -11.70
CA HIS A 142 -14.89 19.98 -10.62
C HIS A 142 -14.11 19.98 -9.30
N ALA A 143 -12.81 19.68 -9.32
CA ALA A 143 -11.98 19.72 -8.12
C ALA A 143 -11.85 21.15 -7.58
N THR A 144 -11.69 22.14 -8.46
CA THR A 144 -11.73 23.56 -8.06
C THR A 144 -13.08 23.94 -7.45
N ALA A 145 -14.20 23.51 -8.04
CA ALA A 145 -15.54 23.78 -7.53
C ALA A 145 -15.76 23.14 -6.15
N LEU A 146 -15.37 21.88 -5.97
CA LEU A 146 -15.41 21.19 -4.67
C LEU A 146 -14.57 21.92 -3.63
N TYR A 147 -13.35 22.34 -3.97
CA TYR A 147 -12.51 23.13 -3.08
C TYR A 147 -13.15 24.49 -2.71
N SER A 148 -13.84 25.13 -3.65
CA SER A 148 -14.56 26.38 -3.40
C SER A 148 -15.71 26.19 -2.40
N ILE A 149 -16.42 25.06 -2.47
CA ILE A 149 -17.47 24.69 -1.50
C ILE A 149 -16.85 24.33 -0.15
N GLN A 150 -15.77 23.54 -0.14
CA GLN A 150 -15.06 23.15 1.09
C GLN A 150 -14.59 24.36 1.90
N THR A 151 -14.10 25.40 1.22
CA THR A 151 -13.60 26.64 1.86
C THR A 151 -14.64 27.75 2.01
N ALA A 152 -15.88 27.51 1.58
CA ALA A 152 -16.95 28.51 1.67
C ALA A 152 -17.23 28.97 3.11
N PRO A 153 -17.33 28.10 4.14
CA PRO A 153 -17.63 28.54 5.50
C PRO A 153 -16.58 29.51 6.06
N LEU A 154 -15.30 29.22 5.83
CA LEU A 154 -14.19 30.08 6.28
C LEU A 154 -14.23 31.44 5.60
N ARG A 155 -14.50 31.47 4.29
CA ARG A 155 -14.60 32.74 3.53
C ARG A 155 -15.82 33.56 3.92
N ILE A 156 -16.94 32.90 4.22
CA ILE A 156 -18.14 33.57 4.71
C ILE A 156 -17.85 34.16 6.09
N ALA A 157 -17.12 33.46 6.96
CA ALA A 157 -16.70 33.97 8.26
C ALA A 157 -15.73 35.16 8.16
N GLU A 158 -14.73 35.09 7.27
CA GLU A 158 -13.82 36.21 7.00
C GLU A 158 -14.58 37.43 6.46
N TRP A 159 -15.52 37.20 5.53
CA TRP A 159 -16.35 38.26 4.98
C TRP A 159 -17.30 38.83 6.02
N SER A 160 -17.92 38.00 6.87
CA SER A 160 -18.79 38.46 7.96
C SER A 160 -18.02 39.25 9.00
N ASN A 161 -16.78 38.85 9.31
CA ASN A 161 -15.90 39.60 10.21
C ASN A 161 -15.50 40.95 9.61
N TYR A 162 -15.21 41.00 8.30
CA TYR A 162 -14.95 42.26 7.60
C TYR A 162 -16.17 43.20 7.63
N VAL A 163 -17.36 42.66 7.32
CA VAL A 163 -18.62 43.42 7.39
C VAL A 163 -18.90 43.86 8.82
N TRP A 164 -18.68 42.99 9.82
CA TRP A 164 -18.87 43.29 11.23
C TRP A 164 -17.92 44.37 11.74
N ALA A 165 -16.64 44.33 11.35
CA ALA A 165 -15.66 45.35 11.71
C ALA A 165 -16.04 46.72 11.12
N ASP A 166 -16.57 46.73 9.90
CA ASP A 166 -17.03 47.96 9.22
C ASP A 166 -18.32 48.50 9.83
N VAL A 167 -19.28 47.61 10.14
CA VAL A 167 -20.50 47.91 10.89
C VAL A 167 -20.13 48.48 12.26
N ARG A 168 -19.14 47.92 12.96
CA ARG A 168 -18.66 48.41 14.26
C ARG A 168 -18.01 49.79 14.17
N ARG A 169 -17.27 50.07 13.10
CA ARG A 169 -16.69 51.41 12.84
C ARG A 169 -17.79 52.44 12.60
N ARG A 170 -18.78 52.12 11.75
CA ARG A 170 -19.92 53.01 11.47
C ARG A 170 -20.88 53.15 12.66
N SER A 171 -21.05 52.09 13.46
CA SER A 171 -21.86 52.15 14.66
C SER A 171 -21.20 53.00 15.74
N ALA A 172 -19.86 53.01 15.84
CA ALA A 172 -19.13 53.90 16.76
C ALA A 172 -19.44 55.39 16.48
N ASP A 173 -19.44 55.79 15.21
CA ASP A 173 -19.85 57.13 14.77
C ASP A 173 -21.33 57.42 15.07
N PHE A 174 -22.19 56.41 15.06
CA PHE A 174 -23.62 56.51 15.38
C PHE A 174 -23.88 56.65 16.89
N THR A 175 -23.17 55.88 17.73
CA THR A 175 -23.27 55.98 19.20
C THR A 175 -22.92 57.39 19.71
N ILE A 176 -22.04 58.12 19.03
CA ILE A 176 -21.66 59.50 19.38
C ILE A 176 -22.77 60.51 19.02
N ARG A 177 -23.58 60.25 17.98
CA ARG A 177 -24.72 61.11 17.60
C ARG A 177 -26.05 60.78 18.29
N GLY A 178 -26.19 59.59 18.87
CA GLY A 178 -27.44 59.10 19.47
C GLY A 178 -27.47 58.98 20.99
N ALA A 179 -26.36 59.22 21.71
CA ALA A 179 -26.29 59.04 23.17
C ALA A 179 -27.05 60.12 24.01
N GLY A 180 -27.84 60.99 23.37
CA GLY A 180 -28.50 62.11 24.03
C GLY A 180 -30.00 61.94 24.33
N ALA A 181 -30.70 60.98 23.74
CA ALA A 181 -32.14 60.81 24.00
C ALA A 181 -32.58 59.37 23.74
N GLU A 182 -33.45 58.84 24.60
CA GLU A 182 -34.18 57.57 24.45
C GLU A 182 -33.43 56.28 24.83
N ALA A 183 -33.03 56.19 26.11
CA ALA A 183 -32.42 54.98 26.68
C ALA A 183 -33.43 53.89 27.14
N GLN A 184 -34.73 53.96 26.81
CA GLN A 184 -35.71 53.11 27.51
C GLN A 184 -36.75 52.36 26.67
N GLN A 185 -36.80 52.46 25.33
CA GLN A 185 -37.82 51.73 24.57
C GLN A 185 -37.29 50.93 23.37
N SER A 186 -37.39 49.61 23.55
CA SER A 186 -37.39 48.54 22.56
C SER A 186 -36.04 48.06 22.00
N LEU A 187 -35.61 46.92 22.52
CA LEU A 187 -34.55 46.10 21.92
C LEU A 187 -34.85 45.77 20.45
N THR A 188 -36.13 45.66 20.08
CA THR A 188 -36.59 45.39 18.70
C THR A 188 -36.29 46.55 17.74
N ALA A 189 -36.44 47.82 18.14
CA ALA A 189 -36.07 48.96 17.29
C ALA A 189 -34.56 49.02 17.03
N ARG A 190 -33.76 48.74 18.06
CA ARG A 190 -32.29 48.63 17.93
C ARG A 190 -31.89 47.50 16.99
N TRP A 191 -32.60 46.37 17.00
CA TRP A 191 -32.38 45.28 16.06
C TRP A 191 -32.75 45.69 14.63
N THR A 192 -33.87 46.38 14.40
CA THR A 192 -34.27 46.82 13.06
C THR A 192 -33.31 47.85 12.48
N GLU A 193 -32.80 48.79 13.29
CA GLU A 193 -31.77 49.76 12.87
C GLU A 193 -30.44 49.08 12.55
N PHE A 194 -30.03 48.12 13.39
CA PHE A 194 -28.85 47.30 13.15
C PHE A 194 -28.95 46.50 11.84
N TYR A 195 -30.09 45.83 11.60
CA TYR A 195 -30.34 45.13 10.33
C TYR A 195 -30.35 46.10 9.14
N GLY A 196 -30.88 47.31 9.31
CA GLY A 196 -30.85 48.38 8.31
C GLY A 196 -29.41 48.77 7.94
N LEU A 197 -28.55 48.97 8.94
CA LEU A 197 -27.15 49.33 8.74
C LEU A 197 -26.34 48.20 8.11
N VAL A 198 -26.52 46.95 8.57
CA VAL A 198 -25.91 45.77 7.94
C VAL A 198 -26.37 45.66 6.48
N LYS A 199 -27.66 45.83 6.21
CA LYS A 199 -28.23 45.79 4.86
C LYS A 199 -27.69 46.92 3.98
N GLU A 200 -27.47 48.12 4.53
CA GLU A 200 -26.89 49.25 3.82
C GLU A 200 -25.42 49.03 3.49
N VAL A 201 -24.60 48.62 4.46
CA VAL A 201 -23.19 48.25 4.26
C VAL A 201 -23.05 47.13 3.24
N VAL A 202 -23.91 46.10 3.35
CA VAL A 202 -23.96 45.00 2.38
C VAL A 202 -24.48 45.47 1.03
N ARG A 203 -25.37 46.46 0.92
CA ARG A 203 -25.84 46.98 -0.37
C ARG A 203 -24.80 47.86 -1.05
N GLU A 204 -24.16 48.77 -0.32
CA GLU A 204 -23.13 49.68 -0.83
C GLU A 204 -21.88 48.93 -1.30
N LYS A 205 -21.38 48.00 -0.47
CA LYS A 205 -20.22 47.18 -0.82
C LYS A 205 -20.61 45.99 -1.68
N GLY A 206 -21.76 45.36 -1.41
CA GLY A 206 -22.22 44.17 -2.14
C GLY A 206 -22.47 44.45 -3.61
N VAL A 207 -23.10 45.54 -4.05
CA VAL A 207 -23.40 45.68 -5.49
C VAL A 207 -22.12 45.91 -6.33
N LYS A 208 -21.17 46.72 -5.84
CA LYS A 208 -19.92 47.04 -6.57
C LYS A 208 -18.86 45.95 -6.46
N GLU A 209 -18.83 45.24 -5.32
CA GLU A 209 -17.84 44.22 -5.02
C GLU A 209 -18.35 42.79 -5.25
N MET A 210 -19.64 42.48 -5.09
CA MET A 210 -20.23 41.24 -5.61
C MET A 210 -20.17 41.20 -7.13
N ARG A 211 -20.44 42.30 -7.86
CA ARG A 211 -20.34 42.25 -9.34
C ARG A 211 -18.91 41.94 -9.81
N LYS A 212 -17.87 42.26 -9.02
CA LYS A 212 -16.48 41.82 -9.25
C LYS A 212 -16.16 40.43 -8.67
N ARG A 213 -16.81 40.00 -7.58
CA ARG A 213 -16.58 38.71 -6.87
C ARG A 213 -17.42 37.54 -7.42
N VAL A 214 -18.55 37.80 -8.07
CA VAL A 214 -19.53 36.81 -8.56
C VAL A 214 -19.28 36.39 -10.01
N VAL A 215 -18.56 37.19 -10.80
CA VAL A 215 -18.33 36.86 -12.23
C VAL A 215 -17.30 35.73 -12.42
N SER A 216 -16.49 35.39 -11.40
CA SER A 216 -15.86 34.05 -11.34
C SER A 216 -15.27 33.70 -9.96
N PRO A 217 -16.08 33.18 -9.01
CA PRO A 217 -15.57 32.61 -7.76
C PRO A 217 -14.50 31.55 -8.02
N VAL A 218 -14.68 30.77 -9.09
CA VAL A 218 -13.75 29.73 -9.54
C VAL A 218 -12.42 30.33 -10.00
N ALA A 219 -12.40 31.42 -10.78
CA ALA A 219 -11.13 32.01 -11.25
C ALA A 219 -10.33 32.66 -10.11
N ARG A 220 -10.98 33.34 -9.17
CA ARG A 220 -10.29 33.90 -8.00
C ARG A 220 -9.69 32.81 -7.12
N VAL A 221 -10.44 31.72 -6.92
CA VAL A 221 -9.95 30.54 -6.20
C VAL A 221 -8.73 29.97 -6.90
N ARG A 222 -8.77 29.82 -8.23
CA ARG A 222 -7.62 29.34 -9.02
C ARG A 222 -6.42 30.27 -8.90
N GLY A 223 -6.62 31.59 -8.88
CA GLY A 223 -5.55 32.55 -8.63
C GLY A 223 -4.90 32.36 -7.26
N SER A 224 -5.70 32.27 -6.20
CA SER A 224 -5.19 32.03 -4.84
C SER A 224 -4.51 30.66 -4.70
N VAL A 225 -5.03 29.63 -5.36
CA VAL A 225 -4.44 28.29 -5.38
C VAL A 225 -3.11 28.28 -6.12
N ARG A 226 -3.00 28.99 -7.25
CA ARG A 226 -1.72 29.14 -7.97
C ARG A 226 -0.67 29.85 -7.11
N GLN A 227 -1.06 30.91 -6.39
CA GLN A 227 -0.16 31.59 -5.48
C GLN A 227 0.34 30.65 -4.39
N LYS A 228 -0.57 29.97 -3.68
CA LYS A 228 -0.21 28.97 -2.65
C LYS A 228 0.70 27.88 -3.20
N GLN A 229 0.38 27.37 -4.39
CA GLN A 229 1.18 26.36 -5.05
C GLN A 229 2.59 26.87 -5.41
N ASN A 230 2.70 28.09 -5.92
CA ASN A 230 3.98 28.68 -6.28
C ASN A 230 4.87 28.89 -5.06
N GLU A 231 4.32 29.34 -3.93
CA GLU A 231 5.09 29.47 -2.69
C GLU A 231 5.56 28.10 -2.18
N LEU A 232 4.68 27.08 -2.18
CA LEU A 232 5.10 25.71 -1.82
C LEU A 232 6.17 25.15 -2.76
N LYS A 233 6.06 25.40 -4.07
CA LYS A 233 7.07 25.01 -5.05
C LYS A 233 8.41 25.70 -4.76
N ARG A 234 8.41 26.99 -4.43
CA ARG A 234 9.63 27.72 -4.03
C ARG A 234 10.25 27.15 -2.76
N CYS A 235 9.45 26.89 -1.71
CA CYS A 235 9.95 26.27 -0.47
C CYS A 235 10.52 24.87 -0.73
N ARG A 236 9.83 24.06 -1.53
CA ARG A 236 10.33 22.73 -1.94
C ARG A 236 11.64 22.83 -2.70
N LEU A 237 11.76 23.76 -3.65
CA LEU A 237 13.00 23.95 -4.42
C LEU A 237 14.15 24.42 -3.54
N ARG A 238 13.91 25.30 -2.55
CA ARG A 238 14.93 25.72 -1.57
C ARG A 238 15.38 24.56 -0.70
N GLY A 239 14.44 23.78 -0.16
CA GLY A 239 14.78 22.60 0.64
C GLY A 239 15.51 21.52 -0.17
N ALA A 240 15.13 21.33 -1.44
CA ALA A 240 15.86 20.45 -2.35
C ALA A 240 17.27 21.01 -2.63
N ASN A 241 17.41 22.31 -2.86
CA ASN A 241 18.72 22.91 -3.09
C ASN A 241 19.64 22.76 -1.86
N ALA A 242 19.12 23.05 -0.66
CA ALA A 242 19.81 22.80 0.60
C ALA A 242 20.28 21.34 0.76
N LEU A 243 19.42 20.39 0.41
CA LEU A 243 19.77 18.98 0.45
C LEU A 243 20.85 18.62 -0.58
N GLY A 244 20.82 19.25 -1.76
CA GLY A 244 21.83 19.12 -2.80
C GLY A 244 23.18 19.70 -2.40
N VAL A 245 23.22 20.90 -1.80
CA VAL A 245 24.44 21.56 -1.32
C VAL A 245 25.06 20.75 -0.19
N LEU A 246 24.27 20.29 0.80
CA LEU A 246 24.79 19.47 1.90
C LEU A 246 25.40 18.15 1.42
N LEU A 247 24.84 17.52 0.39
CA LEU A 247 25.38 16.28 -0.17
C LEU A 247 26.53 16.52 -1.16
N GLY A 248 26.49 17.64 -1.88
CA GLY A 248 27.47 18.01 -2.90
C GLY A 248 28.73 18.66 -2.35
N GLU A 249 28.66 19.43 -1.26
CA GLU A 249 29.80 20.11 -0.64
C GLU A 249 30.12 19.56 0.76
N GLY A 250 29.18 18.84 1.37
CA GLY A 250 29.37 18.34 2.73
C GLY A 250 30.19 17.04 2.81
N LEU A 251 30.17 16.41 3.98
CA LEU A 251 30.97 15.23 4.39
C LEU A 251 30.98 14.09 3.37
N MET A 252 29.99 14.01 2.49
CA MET A 252 29.84 12.94 1.51
C MET A 252 30.72 13.12 0.27
N ASN A 253 30.97 14.36 -0.16
CA ASN A 253 31.76 14.64 -1.36
C ASN A 253 33.26 14.44 -1.10
N GLU A 254 33.76 14.88 0.05
CA GLU A 254 35.16 14.66 0.43
C GLU A 254 35.48 13.15 0.44
N ASN A 255 34.55 12.29 0.86
CA ASN A 255 34.79 10.86 1.08
C ASN A 255 34.81 9.94 -0.15
N MET A 256 34.35 10.39 -1.32
CA MET A 256 34.15 9.52 -2.49
C MET A 256 35.21 9.73 -3.58
N HIS A 257 35.88 10.90 -3.64
CA HIS A 257 37.03 11.08 -4.54
C HIS A 257 38.21 10.44 -3.82
N GLY A 258 39.20 9.89 -4.52
CA GLY A 258 40.31 9.15 -3.91
C GLY A 258 41.16 9.91 -2.88
N GLU A 259 40.78 11.15 -2.54
CA GLU A 259 41.27 11.99 -1.47
C GLU A 259 40.27 12.12 -0.31
N GLY A 260 39.56 11.04 0.05
CA GLY A 260 38.72 10.99 1.26
C GLY A 260 39.51 11.20 2.55
N PHE A 261 39.07 10.61 3.66
CA PHE A 261 39.94 10.30 4.80
C PHE A 261 41.10 9.34 4.37
N ALA A 262 41.78 9.63 3.26
CA ALA A 262 42.80 8.84 2.61
C ALA A 262 43.94 8.63 3.60
N THR A 263 44.47 7.41 3.53
CA THR A 263 45.55 6.83 4.34
C THR A 263 46.40 7.90 5.04
N PRO A 264 46.46 7.88 6.39
CA PRO A 264 47.25 8.83 7.18
C PRO A 264 48.75 8.52 7.05
N ASN A 265 49.26 8.48 5.83
CA ASN A 265 50.69 8.47 5.55
C ASN A 265 51.15 9.92 5.58
N GLY A 266 51.37 10.42 6.78
CA GLY A 266 51.89 11.76 7.04
C GLY A 266 51.02 12.57 8.01
N THR A 267 51.67 13.46 8.75
CA THR A 267 51.04 14.43 9.67
C THR A 267 49.98 15.29 8.96
N GLN A 268 50.19 15.60 7.69
CA GLN A 268 49.26 16.38 6.85
C GLN A 268 47.88 15.73 6.63
N GLY A 269 47.76 14.39 6.70
CA GLY A 269 46.46 13.72 6.58
C GLY A 269 45.62 13.81 7.86
N ARG A 270 46.26 14.03 9.02
CA ARG A 270 45.63 14.01 10.35
C ARG A 270 44.85 15.27 10.68
N ASP A 271 45.17 16.39 10.03
CA ASP A 271 44.49 17.67 10.27
C ASP A 271 43.45 18.01 9.20
N LYS A 272 43.58 17.47 7.98
CA LYS A 272 42.59 17.62 6.89
C LYS A 272 41.19 17.17 7.29
N TRP A 273 41.09 16.05 8.01
CA TRP A 273 39.77 15.56 8.41
C TRP A 273 39.14 16.38 9.53
N LYS A 274 39.94 16.99 10.40
CA LYS A 274 39.47 17.91 11.45
C LYS A 274 38.92 19.19 10.82
N ALA A 275 39.62 19.70 9.82
CA ALA A 275 39.19 20.84 9.02
C ALA A 275 37.91 20.54 8.20
N SER A 276 37.84 19.36 7.57
CA SER A 276 36.61 18.84 6.95
C SER A 276 35.42 18.84 7.93
N VAL A 277 35.58 18.34 9.16
CA VAL A 277 34.52 18.36 10.18
C VAL A 277 34.09 19.79 10.53
N ALA A 278 35.06 20.70 10.69
CA ALA A 278 34.80 22.12 10.96
C ALA A 278 33.99 22.79 9.84
N ARG A 279 34.44 22.67 8.58
CA ARG A 279 33.74 23.19 7.39
C ARG A 279 32.32 22.66 7.29
N ASN A 280 32.13 21.38 7.57
CA ASN A 280 30.81 20.76 7.52
C ASN A 280 29.85 21.30 8.58
N VAL A 281 30.34 21.61 9.78
CA VAL A 281 29.51 22.25 10.82
C VAL A 281 29.13 23.67 10.41
N ALA A 282 30.05 24.45 9.84
CA ALA A 282 29.74 25.77 9.30
C ALA A 282 28.73 25.70 8.15
N LEU A 283 28.92 24.78 7.20
CA LEU A 283 28.01 24.55 6.06
C LEU A 283 26.59 24.19 6.54
N MET A 284 26.47 23.24 7.48
CA MET A 284 25.17 22.86 8.04
C MET A 284 24.46 24.03 8.72
N ASP A 285 25.22 24.89 9.42
CA ASP A 285 24.68 26.05 10.12
C ASP A 285 24.19 27.13 9.14
N ALA A 286 25.00 27.42 8.12
CA ALA A 286 24.67 28.36 7.04
C ALA A 286 23.44 27.89 6.25
N VAL A 287 23.39 26.61 5.87
CA VAL A 287 22.24 26.03 5.16
C VAL A 287 20.96 26.15 5.98
N LEU A 288 20.96 25.76 7.26
CA LEU A 288 19.77 25.88 8.10
C LEU A 288 19.31 27.34 8.28
N ALA A 289 20.24 28.28 8.36
CA ALA A 289 19.92 29.70 8.43
C ALA A 289 19.29 30.22 7.11
N LYS A 290 19.88 29.90 5.96
CA LYS A 290 19.44 30.41 4.65
C LYS A 290 18.17 29.75 4.11
N VAL A 291 17.89 28.50 4.47
CA VAL A 291 16.63 27.84 4.07
C VAL A 291 15.40 28.54 4.65
N ASN A 292 15.56 29.12 5.84
CA ASN A 292 14.50 29.83 6.56
C ASN A 292 14.15 31.20 5.95
N GLU A 293 15.03 31.80 5.14
CA GLU A 293 14.82 33.12 4.56
C GLU A 293 13.79 33.09 3.41
N GLU A 294 12.52 33.45 3.67
CA GLU A 294 11.41 33.42 2.69
C GLU A 294 11.67 34.25 1.42
N GLU A 295 12.42 35.34 1.53
CA GLU A 295 12.69 36.28 0.44
C GLU A 295 13.85 35.85 -0.48
N LEU A 296 14.63 34.83 -0.08
CA LEU A 296 15.79 34.39 -0.83
C LEU A 296 15.35 33.67 -2.12
N ALA A 297 15.75 34.20 -3.26
CA ALA A 297 15.50 33.59 -4.55
C ALA A 297 16.24 32.25 -4.66
N VAL A 298 15.55 31.22 -5.18
CA VAL A 298 16.08 29.85 -5.32
C VAL A 298 17.41 29.83 -6.06
N ASP A 299 17.56 30.63 -7.11
CA ASP A 299 18.74 30.60 -7.98
C ASP A 299 19.93 31.39 -7.39
N LYS A 300 19.70 32.19 -6.34
CA LYS A 300 20.75 32.89 -5.58
C LYS A 300 21.13 32.17 -4.29
N PHE A 301 20.50 31.03 -4.02
CA PHE A 301 20.65 30.30 -2.77
C PHE A 301 22.09 29.80 -2.57
N ASP A 302 22.70 29.25 -3.63
CA ASP A 302 24.06 28.71 -3.59
C ASP A 302 25.07 29.83 -3.31
N ALA A 303 24.96 30.95 -4.01
CA ALA A 303 25.78 32.14 -3.77
C ALA A 303 25.59 32.73 -2.36
N ALA A 304 24.38 32.66 -1.80
CA ALA A 304 24.11 33.13 -0.44
C ALA A 304 24.67 32.20 0.64
N ILE A 305 24.79 30.90 0.35
CA ILE A 305 25.50 29.96 1.23
C ILE A 305 27.00 30.17 1.12
N ALA A 306 27.54 30.28 -0.10
CA ALA A 306 28.96 30.55 -0.31
C ALA A 306 29.38 31.82 0.44
N ALA A 307 28.67 32.94 0.26
CA ALA A 307 28.95 34.16 1.02
C ALA A 307 28.85 33.97 2.55
N ALA A 308 27.83 33.24 3.03
CA ALA A 308 27.65 33.01 4.46
C ALA A 308 28.67 32.03 5.07
N THR A 309 29.30 31.19 4.24
CA THR A 309 30.34 30.25 4.65
C THR A 309 31.72 30.88 4.54
N ASP A 310 32.00 31.65 3.49
CA ASP A 310 33.23 32.43 3.33
C ASP A 310 33.43 33.45 4.48
N ASP A 311 32.34 34.04 4.99
CA ASP A 311 32.39 34.94 6.16
C ASP A 311 32.62 34.20 7.50
N ASP A 312 32.59 32.86 7.52
CA ASP A 312 32.63 32.05 8.74
C ASP A 312 34.07 31.63 9.11
N PRO A 313 34.55 31.98 10.31
CA PRO A 313 35.90 31.62 10.75
C PRO A 313 36.13 30.11 10.87
N LEU A 314 35.09 29.28 10.92
CA LEU A 314 35.18 27.83 10.99
C LEU A 314 35.26 27.17 9.59
N TYR A 315 34.88 27.91 8.53
CA TYR A 315 34.87 27.42 7.15
C TYR A 315 36.17 27.75 6.40
N ASP A 316 36.77 28.91 6.66
CA ASP A 316 38.05 29.37 6.08
C ASP A 316 39.28 28.60 6.60
N VAL A 317 39.05 27.58 7.43
CA VAL A 317 40.08 26.75 8.06
C VAL A 317 40.58 25.68 7.09
N GLU A 318 41.14 26.05 5.93
CA GLU A 318 42.08 25.18 5.21
C GLU A 318 43.13 25.94 4.37
N VAL A 319 44.38 25.49 4.49
CA VAL A 319 45.55 25.71 3.59
C VAL A 319 46.31 27.06 3.66
N TYR A 320 46.80 27.43 4.84
CA TYR A 320 48.15 28.04 4.92
C TYR A 320 49.04 27.15 5.79
N THR A 321 49.62 26.10 5.21
CA THR A 321 50.90 25.58 5.72
C THR A 321 51.95 26.64 5.42
N GLN A 322 52.13 27.61 6.32
CA GLN A 322 53.39 28.34 6.36
C GLN A 322 54.50 27.35 6.73
N GLU A 323 55.56 27.36 5.94
CA GLU A 323 56.76 26.51 6.08
C GLU A 323 57.59 26.82 7.36
N SER A 324 57.14 27.73 8.20
CA SER A 324 57.74 28.07 9.48
C SER A 324 57.03 27.29 10.59
N GLY A 325 57.75 26.39 11.27
CA GLY A 325 57.28 25.53 12.36
C GLY A 325 56.84 26.24 13.66
N GLU A 326 56.16 27.37 13.56
CA GLU A 326 55.38 27.97 14.63
C GLU A 326 53.90 27.63 14.39
N VAL A 327 53.35 26.78 15.26
CA VAL A 327 51.93 26.44 15.29
C VAL A 327 51.17 27.72 15.62
N SER A 328 50.47 28.31 14.64
CA SER A 328 49.58 29.43 14.94
C SER A 328 48.52 28.95 15.92
N GLU A 329 48.52 29.51 17.13
CA GLU A 329 47.63 29.17 18.27
C GLU A 329 46.14 29.50 18.01
N LEU A 330 45.75 29.86 16.78
CA LEU A 330 44.36 29.96 16.32
C LEU A 330 43.82 28.64 15.75
N GLY A 331 44.27 27.49 16.29
CA GLY A 331 43.76 26.18 15.89
C GLY A 331 42.29 26.00 16.31
N VAL A 332 41.45 25.50 15.40
CA VAL A 332 40.05 25.14 15.70
C VAL A 332 40.02 24.18 16.88
N HIS A 333 39.34 24.54 17.96
CA HIS A 333 39.24 23.69 19.14
C HIS A 333 37.97 22.83 19.11
N PRO A 334 38.01 21.53 19.46
CA PRO A 334 36.82 20.65 19.45
C PRO A 334 35.67 21.19 20.33
N ALA A 335 35.97 21.96 21.38
CA ALA A 335 34.97 22.62 22.22
C ALA A 335 34.11 23.62 21.44
N THR A 336 34.70 24.38 20.51
CA THR A 336 33.97 25.40 19.71
C THR A 336 32.98 24.75 18.76
N ILE A 337 33.38 23.63 18.14
CA ILE A 337 32.52 22.82 17.28
C ILE A 337 31.40 22.17 18.11
N ALA A 338 31.73 21.62 19.28
CA ALA A 338 30.74 21.01 20.17
C ALA A 338 29.67 22.01 20.62
N ASP A 339 30.07 23.23 21.01
CA ASP A 339 29.12 24.30 21.39
C ASP A 339 28.24 24.72 20.20
N ARG A 340 28.81 24.82 19.00
CA ARG A 340 28.04 25.12 17.78
C ARG A 340 27.04 24.01 17.43
N LEU A 341 27.44 22.74 17.52
CA LEU A 341 26.54 21.59 17.36
C LEU A 341 25.40 21.62 18.39
N ILE A 342 25.70 21.93 19.65
CA ILE A 342 24.69 22.08 20.71
C ILE A 342 23.70 23.20 20.36
N LYS A 343 24.19 24.37 19.93
CA LYS A 343 23.34 25.49 19.49
C LYS A 343 22.44 25.10 18.31
N MET A 344 22.98 24.38 17.33
CA MET A 344 22.20 23.89 16.18
C MET A 344 21.09 22.91 16.60
N LEU A 345 21.38 22.00 17.53
CA LEU A 345 20.43 21.02 18.03
C LEU A 345 19.27 21.66 18.81
N HIS A 346 19.53 22.72 19.58
CA HIS A 346 18.52 23.37 20.41
C HIS A 346 17.76 24.51 19.72
N ALA A 347 18.41 25.29 18.86
CA ALA A 347 17.80 26.47 18.24
C ALA A 347 17.43 26.22 16.77
N ARG A 348 18.41 25.92 15.92
CA ARG A 348 18.22 25.97 14.45
C ARG A 348 17.32 24.88 13.90
N ILE A 349 17.50 23.62 14.32
CA ILE A 349 16.67 22.50 13.83
C ILE A 349 15.20 22.67 14.25
N PRO A 350 14.88 22.98 15.54
CA PRO A 350 13.50 23.26 15.94
C PRO A 350 12.91 24.49 15.24
N GLU A 351 13.69 25.56 15.06
CA GLU A 351 13.25 26.76 14.35
C GLU A 351 12.84 26.44 12.91
N TYR A 352 13.72 25.75 12.17
CA TYR A 352 13.42 25.27 10.81
C TYR A 352 12.11 24.44 10.78
N THR A 353 11.95 23.50 11.72
CA THR A 353 10.75 22.67 11.81
C THR A 353 9.48 23.50 12.09
N GLN A 354 9.57 24.53 12.93
CA GLN A 354 8.43 25.41 13.25
C GLN A 354 8.06 26.30 12.06
N GLN A 355 9.05 26.91 11.40
CA GLN A 355 8.82 27.76 10.24
C GLN A 355 8.23 26.95 9.07
N SER A 356 8.76 25.75 8.82
CA SER A 356 8.22 24.82 7.84
C SER A 356 6.75 24.46 8.11
N LYS A 357 6.40 24.18 9.38
CA LYS A 357 4.99 23.95 9.79
C LYS A 357 4.09 25.16 9.53
N VAL A 358 4.57 26.39 9.78
CA VAL A 358 3.80 27.62 9.50
C VAL A 358 3.54 27.77 8.00
N VAL A 359 4.56 27.52 7.17
CA VAL A 359 4.43 27.55 5.70
C VAL A 359 3.41 26.52 5.22
N VAL A 360 3.49 25.28 5.73
CA VAL A 360 2.54 24.20 5.40
C VAL A 360 1.12 24.53 5.88
N GLN A 361 0.94 25.13 7.06
CA GLN A 361 -0.38 25.54 7.54
C GLN A 361 -1.01 26.65 6.68
N LYS A 362 -0.19 27.60 6.21
CA LYS A 362 -0.65 28.76 5.41
C LYS A 362 -0.94 28.39 3.95
N HIS A 363 -0.04 27.64 3.32
CA HIS A 363 -0.07 27.36 1.88
C HIS A 363 -0.37 25.90 1.52
N GLY A 364 -0.20 24.97 2.45
CA GLY A 364 -0.43 23.52 2.27
C GLY A 364 -1.90 23.14 2.11
N LYS A 365 -2.15 21.83 1.99
CA LYS A 365 -3.51 21.31 1.78
C LYS A 365 -4.42 21.61 2.98
N PRO A 366 -5.71 21.91 2.77
CA PRO A 366 -6.63 22.19 3.86
C PRO A 366 -6.77 20.98 4.81
N SER A 367 -7.00 21.24 6.09
CA SER A 367 -7.15 20.20 7.11
C SER A 367 -8.29 19.24 6.77
N ARG A 368 -8.24 18.02 7.32
CA ARG A 368 -9.28 16.99 7.07
C ARG A 368 -10.67 17.49 7.46
N ILE A 369 -10.78 18.30 8.51
CA ILE A 369 -12.06 18.88 8.93
C ILE A 369 -12.62 19.79 7.83
N VAL A 370 -11.79 20.66 7.25
CA VAL A 370 -12.20 21.55 6.14
C VAL A 370 -12.53 20.76 4.86
N ARG A 371 -11.89 19.61 4.64
CA ARG A 371 -12.18 18.77 3.45
C ARG A 371 -13.47 17.95 3.62
N TYR A 372 -13.77 17.49 4.82
CA TYR A 372 -14.85 16.55 5.11
C TYR A 372 -16.01 17.17 5.91
N TRP A 373 -16.05 18.48 6.16
CA TRP A 373 -17.16 19.09 6.91
C TRP A 373 -18.53 18.83 6.27
N LEU A 374 -18.62 18.81 4.94
CA LEU A 374 -19.87 18.54 4.24
C LEU A 374 -20.38 17.11 4.49
N PRO A 375 -19.63 16.03 4.21
CA PRO A 375 -20.08 14.68 4.55
C PRO A 375 -20.20 14.45 6.06
N ILE A 376 -19.42 15.13 6.91
CA ILE A 376 -19.57 15.05 8.37
C ILE A 376 -20.89 15.68 8.81
N THR A 377 -21.23 16.86 8.31
CA THR A 377 -22.51 17.53 8.65
C THR A 377 -23.70 16.75 8.11
N VAL A 378 -23.63 16.28 6.85
CA VAL A 378 -24.65 15.37 6.30
C VAL A 378 -24.74 14.10 7.13
N GLY A 379 -23.61 13.49 7.49
CA GLY A 379 -23.54 12.28 8.30
C GLY A 379 -24.13 12.46 9.69
N ILE A 380 -23.87 13.60 10.36
CA ILE A 380 -24.44 13.94 11.66
C ILE A 380 -25.95 14.15 11.55
N LEU A 381 -26.41 14.92 10.55
CA LEU A 381 -27.83 15.18 10.32
C LEU A 381 -28.58 13.89 9.94
N SER A 382 -27.98 13.04 9.09
CA SER A 382 -28.53 11.75 8.71
C SER A 382 -28.39 10.69 9.80
N SER A 383 -27.44 10.83 10.73
CA SER A 383 -27.26 9.86 11.82
C SER A 383 -28.52 9.78 12.68
N SER A 384 -29.18 10.92 12.93
CA SER A 384 -30.45 10.95 13.66
C SER A 384 -31.56 10.19 12.93
N THR A 385 -31.66 10.30 11.60
CA THR A 385 -32.68 9.60 10.80
C THR A 385 -32.35 8.13 10.60
N ILE A 386 -31.09 7.80 10.32
CA ILE A 386 -30.59 6.42 10.17
C ILE A 386 -30.76 5.66 11.48
N LEU A 387 -30.41 6.27 12.62
CA LEU A 387 -30.58 5.64 13.92
C LEU A 387 -32.06 5.40 14.25
N ARG A 388 -32.95 6.37 13.96
CA ARG A 388 -34.40 6.18 14.09
C ARG A 388 -34.91 5.06 13.19
N TYR A 389 -34.46 5.01 11.95
CA TYR A 389 -34.85 3.96 11.00
C TYR A 389 -34.39 2.57 11.47
N LEU A 390 -33.11 2.42 11.84
CA LEU A 390 -32.56 1.16 12.34
C LEU A 390 -33.22 0.72 13.64
N VAL A 391 -33.49 1.64 14.57
CA VAL A 391 -34.14 1.31 15.85
C VAL A 391 -35.60 0.90 15.65
N ASN A 392 -36.33 1.57 14.76
CA ASN A 392 -37.73 1.25 14.46
C ASN A 392 -37.89 -0.06 13.68
N ARG A 393 -36.84 -0.52 12.97
CA ARG A 393 -36.87 -1.72 12.12
C ARG A 393 -36.05 -2.91 12.66
N LYS A 394 -35.61 -2.86 13.92
CA LYS A 394 -34.82 -3.95 14.55
C LYS A 394 -35.48 -5.32 14.41
N ALA A 395 -36.80 -5.39 14.59
CA ALA A 395 -37.55 -6.64 14.45
C ALA A 395 -37.47 -7.19 13.01
N GLU A 396 -37.65 -6.34 12.01
CA GLU A 396 -37.60 -6.75 10.60
C GLU A 396 -36.19 -7.12 10.15
N ILE A 397 -35.16 -6.44 10.66
CA ILE A 397 -33.76 -6.81 10.38
C ILE A 397 -33.47 -8.20 10.96
N LEU A 398 -34.00 -8.48 12.16
CA LEU A 398 -33.80 -9.77 12.80
C LEU A 398 -34.56 -10.88 12.07
N THR A 399 -35.78 -10.63 11.59
CA THR A 399 -36.51 -11.59 10.74
C THR A 399 -35.80 -11.79 9.42
N TRP A 400 -35.29 -10.74 8.76
CA TRP A 400 -34.52 -10.88 7.52
C TRP A 400 -33.26 -11.71 7.69
N ILE A 401 -32.53 -11.54 8.81
CA ILE A 401 -31.35 -12.36 9.12
C ILE A 401 -31.75 -13.82 9.35
N GLN A 402 -32.85 -14.06 10.07
CA GLN A 402 -33.36 -15.41 10.31
C GLN A 402 -33.83 -16.07 9.01
N GLU A 403 -34.65 -15.39 8.21
CA GLU A 403 -35.14 -15.85 6.91
C GLU A 403 -34.00 -16.10 5.92
N PHE A 404 -32.98 -15.25 5.91
CA PHE A 404 -31.77 -15.46 5.12
C PHE A 404 -31.01 -16.72 5.57
N GLY A 405 -30.89 -16.93 6.89
CA GLY A 405 -30.31 -18.14 7.46
C GLY A 405 -31.08 -19.41 7.08
N HIS A 406 -32.42 -19.37 7.16
CA HIS A 406 -33.29 -20.45 6.72
C HIS A 406 -33.12 -20.72 5.22
N THR A 407 -33.11 -19.68 4.39
CA THR A 407 -32.94 -19.79 2.93
C THR A 407 -31.60 -20.44 2.56
N ILE A 408 -30.50 -20.08 3.23
CA ILE A 408 -29.18 -20.71 3.00
C ILE A 408 -29.22 -22.19 3.40
N ARG A 409 -29.82 -22.51 4.55
CA ARG A 409 -29.92 -23.88 5.04
C ARG A 409 -30.73 -24.75 4.08
N ASP A 410 -31.90 -24.26 3.65
CA ASP A 410 -32.80 -24.98 2.76
C ASP A 410 -32.18 -25.14 1.37
N PHE A 411 -31.47 -24.11 0.88
CA PHE A 411 -30.69 -24.22 -0.35
C PHE A 411 -29.64 -25.33 -0.23
N TRP A 412 -28.86 -25.36 0.84
CA TRP A 412 -27.81 -26.37 1.03
C TRP A 412 -28.38 -27.79 1.16
N ILE A 413 -29.45 -27.98 1.94
CA ILE A 413 -30.06 -29.29 2.15
C ILE A 413 -30.70 -29.79 0.85
N ASN A 414 -31.57 -29.00 0.23
CA ASN A 414 -32.39 -29.45 -0.88
C ASN A 414 -31.61 -29.54 -2.20
N TRP A 415 -30.60 -28.67 -2.41
CA TRP A 415 -29.91 -28.58 -3.70
C TRP A 415 -28.48 -29.12 -3.68
N CYS A 416 -27.84 -29.28 -2.51
CA CYS A 416 -26.50 -29.87 -2.41
C CYS A 416 -26.54 -31.25 -1.74
N VAL A 417 -27.18 -31.39 -0.57
CA VAL A 417 -27.10 -32.62 0.25
C VAL A 417 -28.06 -33.71 -0.23
N GLU A 418 -29.34 -33.40 -0.43
CA GLU A 418 -30.31 -34.39 -0.89
C GLU A 418 -29.97 -34.99 -2.26
N PRO A 419 -29.61 -34.20 -3.28
CA PRO A 419 -29.28 -34.74 -4.60
C PRO A 419 -28.00 -35.59 -4.56
N THR A 420 -26.97 -35.17 -3.81
CA THR A 420 -25.74 -35.98 -3.65
C THR A 420 -26.01 -37.28 -2.92
N ARG A 421 -26.87 -37.26 -1.89
CA ARG A 421 -27.30 -38.48 -1.18
C ARG A 421 -28.06 -39.42 -2.11
N LYS A 422 -28.98 -38.91 -2.93
CA LYS A 422 -29.73 -39.71 -3.93
C LYS A 422 -28.76 -40.34 -4.94
N VAL A 423 -27.86 -39.56 -5.55
CA VAL A 423 -26.85 -40.08 -6.49
C VAL A 423 -25.97 -41.15 -5.83
N LEU A 424 -25.50 -40.92 -4.60
CA LEU A 424 -24.69 -41.88 -3.86
C LEU A 424 -25.47 -43.17 -3.54
N GLN A 425 -26.75 -43.05 -3.19
CA GLN A 425 -27.62 -44.19 -2.90
C GLN A 425 -27.92 -45.03 -4.16
N THR A 426 -28.16 -44.38 -5.30
CA THR A 426 -28.37 -45.03 -6.60
C THR A 426 -27.11 -45.73 -7.10
N ILE A 427 -25.91 -45.22 -6.80
CA ILE A 427 -24.63 -45.87 -7.15
C ILE A 427 -24.31 -47.03 -6.19
N ARG A 428 -24.68 -46.91 -4.90
CA ARG A 428 -24.32 -47.89 -3.86
C ARG A 428 -25.25 -49.11 -3.80
N HIS A 429 -26.52 -48.97 -4.18
CA HIS A 429 -27.43 -50.12 -4.30
C HIS A 429 -27.28 -50.76 -5.67
N ASP A 430 -26.85 -52.02 -5.67
CA ASP A 430 -26.56 -52.79 -6.87
C ASP A 430 -27.82 -52.99 -7.74
N LYS A 431 -27.63 -52.98 -9.06
CA LYS A 431 -28.66 -52.81 -10.10
C LYS A 431 -29.63 -53.99 -10.25
N ASP A 432 -29.38 -55.10 -9.55
CA ASP A 432 -30.08 -56.37 -9.80
C ASP A 432 -30.93 -56.89 -8.64
N SER A 433 -30.90 -56.31 -7.43
CA SER A 433 -31.26 -57.10 -6.25
C SER A 433 -32.68 -56.96 -5.68
N GLU A 434 -33.48 -55.93 -6.01
CA GLU A 434 -34.80 -55.79 -5.36
C GLU A 434 -35.96 -55.90 -6.34
N VAL A 435 -36.00 -55.05 -7.38
CA VAL A 435 -37.14 -55.06 -8.32
C VAL A 435 -37.00 -56.13 -9.41
N SER A 436 -35.75 -56.49 -9.77
CA SER A 436 -35.50 -57.61 -10.68
C SER A 436 -35.88 -58.95 -10.04
N ILE A 437 -35.72 -59.11 -8.72
CA ILE A 437 -35.95 -60.41 -8.06
C ILE A 437 -37.44 -60.76 -7.94
N MET A 438 -38.30 -59.79 -7.61
CA MET A 438 -39.75 -60.04 -7.57
C MET A 438 -40.33 -60.26 -8.98
N SER A 439 -39.97 -59.42 -9.95
CA SER A 439 -40.44 -59.54 -11.33
C SER A 439 -39.90 -60.80 -12.01
N LYS A 440 -38.64 -61.19 -11.77
CA LYS A 440 -38.05 -62.42 -12.32
C LYS A 440 -38.70 -63.68 -11.76
N ARG A 441 -38.99 -63.73 -10.46
CA ARG A 441 -39.65 -64.89 -9.85
C ARG A 441 -41.10 -65.05 -10.31
N SER A 442 -41.81 -63.94 -10.46
CA SER A 442 -43.18 -63.92 -11.01
C SER A 442 -43.18 -64.35 -12.49
N LEU A 443 -42.27 -63.78 -13.28
CA LEU A 443 -42.08 -64.10 -14.70
C LEU A 443 -41.65 -65.55 -14.94
N GLU A 444 -40.76 -66.11 -14.11
CA GLU A 444 -40.36 -67.52 -14.18
C GLU A 444 -41.54 -68.45 -13.92
N GLY A 445 -42.42 -68.09 -12.98
CA GLY A 445 -43.67 -68.81 -12.71
C GLY A 445 -44.64 -68.77 -13.90
N ASP A 446 -44.86 -67.57 -14.46
CA ASP A 446 -45.78 -67.40 -15.59
C ASP A 446 -45.23 -68.03 -16.89
N ARG A 447 -43.90 -68.00 -17.12
CA ARG A 447 -43.25 -68.72 -18.23
C ARG A 447 -43.35 -70.23 -18.09
N ALA A 448 -43.14 -70.77 -16.89
CA ALA A 448 -43.30 -72.20 -16.63
C ALA A 448 -44.75 -72.66 -16.81
N SER A 449 -45.72 -71.80 -16.46
CA SER A 449 -47.13 -72.05 -16.71
C SER A 449 -47.43 -72.10 -18.21
N LEU A 450 -46.94 -71.12 -18.98
CA LEU A 450 -47.09 -71.08 -20.44
C LEU A 450 -46.45 -72.31 -21.10
N GLU A 451 -45.26 -72.70 -20.65
CA GLU A 451 -44.53 -73.88 -21.14
C GLU A 451 -45.39 -75.16 -21.01
N ARG A 452 -46.03 -75.37 -19.86
CA ARG A 452 -46.93 -76.51 -19.64
C ARG A 452 -48.15 -76.45 -20.55
N MET A 453 -48.84 -75.31 -20.60
CA MET A 453 -50.07 -75.18 -21.39
C MET A 453 -49.83 -75.38 -22.90
N VAL A 454 -48.70 -74.94 -23.43
CA VAL A 454 -48.37 -75.08 -24.85
C VAL A 454 -47.96 -76.51 -25.19
N VAL A 455 -47.19 -77.17 -24.31
CA VAL A 455 -46.84 -78.58 -24.47
C VAL A 455 -48.09 -79.45 -24.41
N ASP A 456 -48.95 -79.24 -23.43
CA ASP A 456 -50.22 -79.97 -23.30
C ASP A 456 -51.10 -79.78 -24.55
N PHE A 457 -51.17 -78.55 -25.07
CA PHE A 457 -51.90 -78.26 -26.30
C PHE A 457 -51.30 -78.93 -27.55
N ALA A 458 -49.98 -79.00 -27.65
CA ALA A 458 -49.30 -79.63 -28.78
C ALA A 458 -49.47 -81.16 -28.78
N VAL A 459 -49.48 -81.78 -27.60
CA VAL A 459 -49.73 -83.23 -27.41
C VAL A 459 -51.17 -83.59 -27.77
N ASP A 460 -52.14 -82.78 -27.34
CA ASP A 460 -53.56 -83.02 -27.63
C ASP A 460 -53.91 -82.79 -29.12
N ASN A 461 -53.11 -81.98 -29.84
CA ASN A 461 -53.35 -81.61 -31.24
C ASN A 461 -52.14 -81.89 -32.17
N PRO A 462 -51.79 -83.17 -32.43
CA PRO A 462 -50.60 -83.54 -33.18
C PRO A 462 -50.61 -83.06 -34.65
N GLY A 463 -51.79 -82.92 -35.26
CA GLY A 463 -51.95 -82.44 -36.64
C GLY A 463 -51.57 -80.97 -36.88
N ASN A 464 -51.39 -80.17 -35.83
CA ASN A 464 -50.95 -78.77 -35.92
C ASN A 464 -49.50 -78.58 -35.43
N ALA A 465 -48.94 -79.57 -34.73
CA ALA A 465 -47.59 -79.55 -34.17
C ALA A 465 -46.54 -80.18 -35.10
N THR A 466 -46.91 -81.23 -35.84
CA THR A 466 -46.04 -81.93 -36.80
C THR A 466 -46.73 -81.98 -38.17
N GLU A 467 -45.99 -81.68 -39.25
CA GLU A 467 -46.53 -81.66 -40.63
C GLU A 467 -47.09 -83.04 -41.08
N THR A 468 -46.73 -84.11 -40.37
CA THR A 468 -47.09 -85.50 -40.63
C THR A 468 -48.18 -86.08 -39.71
N GLY A 469 -48.66 -85.34 -38.69
CA GLY A 469 -49.80 -85.75 -37.84
C GLY A 469 -49.59 -86.98 -36.93
N SER A 470 -48.34 -87.38 -36.70
CA SER A 470 -47.97 -88.48 -35.78
C SER A 470 -47.99 -88.04 -34.30
N PRO A 471 -48.29 -88.95 -33.34
CA PRO A 471 -48.07 -88.66 -31.91
C PRO A 471 -46.61 -88.29 -31.66
N LEU A 472 -46.41 -87.26 -30.81
CA LEU A 472 -45.11 -86.64 -30.54
C LEU A 472 -44.18 -87.59 -29.77
N THR A 473 -42.90 -87.61 -30.15
CA THR A 473 -41.84 -88.32 -29.43
C THR A 473 -41.29 -87.44 -28.29
N GLU A 474 -40.77 -88.03 -27.20
CA GLU A 474 -40.22 -87.27 -26.05
C GLU A 474 -39.13 -86.25 -26.47
N ALA A 475 -38.34 -86.56 -27.49
CA ALA A 475 -37.37 -85.64 -28.07
C ALA A 475 -38.04 -84.40 -28.71
N GLU A 476 -39.18 -84.57 -29.37
CA GLU A 476 -39.93 -83.49 -30.01
C GLU A 476 -40.62 -82.60 -28.96
N ILE A 477 -41.14 -83.20 -27.88
CA ILE A 477 -41.71 -82.46 -26.74
C ILE A 477 -40.66 -81.55 -26.08
N SER A 478 -39.43 -82.05 -25.88
CA SER A 478 -38.34 -81.22 -25.35
C SER A 478 -37.91 -80.10 -26.30
N SER A 479 -38.01 -80.33 -27.61
CA SER A 479 -37.74 -79.30 -28.62
C SER A 479 -38.82 -78.21 -28.63
N ILE A 480 -40.10 -78.58 -28.47
CA ILE A 480 -41.22 -77.64 -28.34
C ILE A 480 -41.05 -76.82 -27.06
N ARG A 481 -40.63 -77.46 -25.96
CA ARG A 481 -40.33 -76.77 -24.70
C ARG A 481 -39.27 -75.68 -24.87
N SER A 482 -38.17 -75.98 -25.58
CA SER A 482 -37.13 -74.99 -25.87
C SER A 482 -37.66 -73.86 -26.76
N LYS A 483 -38.40 -74.21 -27.81
CA LYS A 483 -39.02 -73.25 -28.72
C LYS A 483 -40.02 -72.33 -28.02
N VAL A 484 -40.80 -72.83 -27.07
CA VAL A 484 -41.74 -72.02 -26.26
C VAL A 484 -40.99 -71.07 -25.32
N ARG A 485 -39.82 -71.48 -24.78
CA ARG A 485 -38.94 -70.57 -24.01
C ARG A 485 -38.37 -69.45 -24.88
N GLU A 486 -38.12 -69.75 -26.15
CA GLU A 486 -37.73 -68.77 -27.17
C GLU A 486 -38.92 -67.92 -27.67
N GLY A 487 -40.15 -68.24 -27.24
CA GLY A 487 -41.38 -67.50 -27.55
C GLY A 487 -42.11 -68.00 -28.81
N ASP A 488 -41.70 -69.11 -29.40
CA ASP A 488 -42.32 -69.71 -30.56
C ASP A 488 -43.60 -70.48 -30.17
N LEU A 489 -44.75 -69.90 -30.53
CA LEU A 489 -46.09 -70.44 -30.29
C LEU A 489 -46.75 -70.95 -31.59
N THR A 490 -45.98 -71.18 -32.64
CA THR A 490 -46.46 -71.65 -33.95
C THR A 490 -47.53 -72.76 -33.90
N PRO A 491 -47.41 -73.84 -33.08
CA PRO A 491 -48.43 -74.89 -33.05
C PRO A 491 -49.78 -74.41 -32.50
N VAL A 492 -49.77 -73.47 -31.55
CA VAL A 492 -50.98 -72.88 -30.96
C VAL A 492 -51.59 -71.84 -31.92
N LEU A 493 -50.74 -71.04 -32.57
CA LEU A 493 -51.17 -70.01 -33.53
C LEU A 493 -51.81 -70.62 -34.78
N LYS A 494 -51.24 -71.71 -35.32
CA LYS A 494 -51.84 -72.43 -36.46
C LYS A 494 -53.24 -72.98 -36.13
N ALA A 495 -53.40 -73.52 -34.92
CA ALA A 495 -54.70 -74.00 -34.45
C ALA A 495 -55.70 -72.86 -34.23
N TYR A 496 -55.24 -71.75 -33.64
CA TYR A 496 -56.02 -70.54 -33.46
C TYR A 496 -56.52 -69.97 -34.80
N GLU A 497 -55.63 -69.76 -35.78
CA GLU A 497 -55.95 -69.20 -37.09
C GLU A 497 -56.95 -70.08 -37.87
N LYS A 498 -56.74 -71.40 -37.82
CA LYS A 498 -57.62 -72.37 -38.47
C LYS A 498 -59.02 -72.34 -37.85
N ASP A 499 -59.12 -72.38 -36.53
CA ASP A 499 -60.41 -72.45 -35.84
C ASP A 499 -61.14 -71.09 -35.77
N LEU A 500 -60.42 -69.97 -35.91
CA LEU A 500 -60.99 -68.62 -36.00
C LEU A 500 -61.82 -68.43 -37.28
N SER A 501 -61.47 -69.12 -38.37
CA SER A 501 -62.22 -69.05 -39.64
C SER A 501 -63.66 -69.55 -39.52
N SER A 502 -63.97 -70.39 -38.53
CA SER A 502 -65.31 -70.87 -38.21
C SER A 502 -65.56 -70.87 -36.68
N PRO A 503 -65.90 -69.71 -36.08
CA PRO A 503 -65.81 -69.50 -34.64
C PRO A 503 -66.77 -70.37 -33.83
N PHE A 504 -67.99 -70.58 -34.31
CA PHE A 504 -68.99 -71.40 -33.61
C PHE A 504 -68.62 -72.89 -33.59
N MET A 505 -68.08 -73.42 -34.71
CA MET A 505 -67.69 -74.82 -34.80
C MET A 505 -66.36 -75.10 -34.09
N GLY A 506 -65.38 -74.19 -34.17
CA GLY A 506 -64.09 -74.34 -33.49
C GLY A 506 -64.18 -74.29 -31.96
N THR A 507 -65.17 -73.57 -31.43
CA THR A 507 -65.48 -73.52 -29.99
C THR A 507 -66.08 -74.82 -29.49
N ILE A 508 -67.02 -75.41 -30.24
CA ILE A 508 -67.71 -76.66 -29.88
C ILE A 508 -66.78 -77.88 -30.04
N ARG A 509 -65.85 -77.85 -31.01
CA ARG A 509 -64.86 -78.91 -31.25
C ARG A 509 -63.66 -78.86 -30.28
N GLY A 510 -63.57 -77.83 -29.44
CA GLY A 510 -62.78 -77.81 -28.20
C GLY A 510 -61.43 -77.07 -28.23
N ASN A 511 -60.91 -76.68 -29.40
CA ASN A 511 -59.53 -76.20 -29.52
C ASN A 511 -59.38 -74.67 -29.46
N LEU A 512 -60.40 -73.92 -29.88
CA LEU A 512 -60.33 -72.45 -29.97
C LEU A 512 -60.24 -71.74 -28.61
N ILE A 513 -61.03 -72.18 -27.62
CA ILE A 513 -61.02 -71.58 -26.26
C ILE A 513 -59.65 -71.78 -25.59
N ARG A 514 -59.08 -72.99 -25.72
CA ARG A 514 -57.78 -73.31 -25.11
C ARG A 514 -56.64 -72.52 -25.78
N ALA A 515 -56.66 -72.37 -27.11
CA ALA A 515 -55.71 -71.54 -27.84
C ALA A 515 -55.81 -70.05 -27.44
N LEU A 516 -57.03 -69.53 -27.29
CA LEU A 516 -57.28 -68.17 -26.78
C LEU A 516 -56.74 -67.98 -25.35
N LEU A 517 -56.97 -68.93 -24.44
CA LEU A 517 -56.46 -68.87 -23.07
C LEU A 517 -54.93 -68.88 -23.01
N ILE A 518 -54.28 -69.69 -23.85
CA ILE A 518 -52.81 -69.70 -23.99
C ILE A 518 -52.31 -68.33 -24.49
N GLN A 519 -53.01 -67.70 -25.43
CA GLN A 519 -52.63 -66.41 -25.97
C GLN A 519 -52.82 -65.25 -24.95
N VAL A 520 -53.84 -65.34 -24.10
CA VAL A 520 -54.00 -64.42 -22.95
C VAL A 520 -52.85 -64.57 -21.96
N GLN A 521 -52.42 -65.80 -21.66
CA GLN A 521 -51.29 -66.05 -20.77
C GLN A 521 -49.96 -65.60 -21.37
N LYS A 522 -49.77 -65.76 -22.69
CA LYS A 522 -48.65 -65.17 -23.42
C LYS A 522 -48.64 -63.64 -23.30
N THR A 523 -49.80 -63.01 -23.48
CA THR A 523 -49.93 -61.56 -23.35
C THR A 523 -49.62 -61.10 -21.92
N LYS A 524 -50.02 -61.85 -20.88
CA LYS A 524 -49.66 -61.58 -19.49
C LYS A 524 -48.14 -61.61 -19.27
N VAL A 525 -47.48 -62.67 -19.75
CA VAL A 525 -46.01 -62.81 -19.70
C VAL A 525 -45.32 -61.66 -20.43
N ASP A 526 -45.77 -61.32 -21.65
CA ASP A 526 -45.16 -60.26 -22.45
C ASP A 526 -45.35 -58.87 -21.83
N VAL A 527 -46.52 -58.61 -21.24
CA VAL A 527 -46.79 -57.39 -20.46
C VAL A 527 -45.89 -57.34 -19.22
N GLU A 528 -45.71 -58.45 -18.51
CA GLU A 528 -44.85 -58.48 -17.31
C GLU A 528 -43.36 -58.28 -17.67
N VAL A 529 -42.88 -58.87 -18.77
CA VAL A 529 -41.54 -58.59 -19.32
C VAL A 529 -41.40 -57.12 -19.72
N ALA A 530 -42.39 -56.57 -20.41
CA ALA A 530 -42.37 -55.16 -20.83
C ALA A 530 -42.43 -54.21 -19.63
N MET A 531 -43.24 -54.50 -18.62
CA MET A 531 -43.31 -53.73 -17.38
C MET A 531 -41.99 -53.79 -16.61
N GLY A 532 -41.35 -54.96 -16.52
CA GLY A 532 -40.01 -55.10 -15.95
C GLY A 532 -38.95 -54.32 -16.74
N GLY A 533 -39.06 -54.29 -18.07
CA GLY A 533 -38.20 -53.45 -18.93
C GLY A 533 -38.40 -51.95 -18.71
N ILE A 534 -39.64 -51.49 -18.49
CA ILE A 534 -39.94 -50.09 -18.19
C ILE A 534 -39.36 -49.69 -16.82
N ASP A 535 -39.51 -50.53 -15.80
CA ASP A 535 -38.94 -50.24 -14.48
C ASP A 535 -37.41 -50.17 -14.53
N ALA A 536 -36.78 -51.11 -15.25
CA ALA A 536 -35.34 -51.07 -15.51
C ALA A 536 -34.91 -49.78 -16.25
N LEU A 537 -35.71 -49.30 -17.20
CA LEU A 537 -35.45 -48.04 -17.90
C LEU A 537 -35.60 -46.82 -16.99
N LEU A 538 -36.67 -46.72 -16.21
CA LEU A 538 -36.87 -45.63 -15.24
C LEU A 538 -35.74 -45.62 -14.20
N LYS A 539 -35.31 -46.80 -13.74
CA LYS A 539 -34.18 -46.94 -12.83
C LYS A 539 -32.86 -46.54 -13.48
N SER A 540 -32.65 -46.89 -14.75
CA SER A 540 -31.43 -46.52 -15.49
C SER A 540 -31.31 -45.00 -15.71
N GLN A 541 -32.44 -44.28 -15.74
CA GLN A 541 -32.48 -42.83 -15.93
C GLN A 541 -32.51 -42.04 -14.61
N GLU A 542 -32.73 -42.70 -13.46
CA GLU A 542 -32.74 -42.06 -12.14
C GLU A 542 -31.42 -41.31 -11.87
N LEU A 543 -30.29 -41.87 -12.30
CA LEU A 543 -28.97 -41.26 -12.16
C LEU A 543 -28.81 -40.01 -13.04
N VAL A 544 -29.39 -40.01 -14.24
CA VAL A 544 -29.41 -38.83 -15.12
C VAL A 544 -30.28 -37.72 -14.48
N PHE A 545 -31.46 -38.06 -13.97
CA PHE A 545 -32.31 -37.10 -13.25
C PHE A 545 -31.63 -36.58 -11.97
N GLY A 546 -30.87 -37.43 -11.26
CA GLY A 546 -30.05 -37.04 -10.11
C GLY A 546 -28.97 -36.00 -10.46
N PHE A 547 -28.25 -36.20 -11.57
CA PHE A 547 -27.25 -35.24 -12.04
C PHE A 547 -27.86 -33.93 -12.56
N VAL A 548 -29.00 -34.01 -13.26
CA VAL A 548 -29.73 -32.81 -13.72
C VAL A 548 -30.22 -31.98 -12.53
N GLY A 549 -30.72 -32.61 -11.46
CA GLY A 549 -31.13 -31.91 -10.23
C GLY A 549 -29.97 -31.27 -9.45
N LEU A 550 -28.77 -31.83 -9.56
CA LEU A 550 -27.56 -31.36 -8.87
C LEU A 550 -26.85 -30.19 -9.60
N THR A 551 -27.09 -30.05 -10.91
CA THR A 551 -26.43 -29.05 -11.76
C THR A 551 -26.72 -27.60 -11.34
N PRO A 552 -27.97 -27.18 -11.04
CA PRO A 552 -28.26 -25.81 -10.60
C PRO A 552 -27.56 -25.44 -9.28
N GLY A 553 -27.51 -26.36 -8.32
CA GLY A 553 -26.88 -26.14 -7.02
C GLY A 553 -25.37 -25.91 -7.12
N ILE A 554 -24.67 -26.69 -7.95
CA ILE A 554 -23.25 -26.51 -8.22
C ILE A 554 -22.97 -25.18 -8.94
N LEU A 555 -23.77 -24.85 -9.97
CA LEU A 555 -23.56 -23.62 -10.75
C LEU A 555 -23.71 -22.37 -9.87
N VAL A 556 -24.77 -22.31 -9.04
CA VAL A 556 -24.99 -21.20 -8.10
C VAL A 556 -23.87 -21.11 -7.06
N THR A 557 -23.40 -22.24 -6.51
CA THR A 557 -22.31 -22.26 -5.52
C THR A 557 -20.98 -21.79 -6.12
N ILE A 558 -20.66 -22.21 -7.35
CA ILE A 558 -19.48 -21.74 -8.10
C ILE A 558 -19.62 -20.25 -8.45
N GLY A 559 -20.81 -19.80 -8.87
CA GLY A 559 -21.09 -18.41 -9.17
C GLY A 559 -20.87 -17.50 -7.96
N ILE A 560 -21.43 -17.87 -6.80
CA ILE A 560 -21.28 -17.11 -5.55
C ILE A 560 -19.82 -17.12 -5.06
N SER A 561 -19.15 -18.27 -5.07
CA SER A 561 -17.74 -18.34 -4.65
C SER A 561 -16.80 -17.56 -5.56
N ARG A 562 -17.05 -17.55 -6.88
CA ARG A 562 -16.30 -16.75 -7.85
C ARG A 562 -16.62 -15.26 -7.72
N TRP A 563 -17.86 -14.88 -7.46
CA TRP A 563 -18.26 -13.50 -7.20
C TRP A 563 -17.63 -12.96 -5.90
N LEU A 564 -17.64 -13.76 -4.83
CA LEU A 564 -17.03 -13.38 -3.55
C LEU A 564 -15.51 -13.25 -3.68
N SER A 565 -14.85 -14.26 -4.24
CA SER A 565 -13.39 -14.23 -4.47
C SER A 565 -12.95 -13.12 -5.43
N SER A 566 -13.71 -12.84 -6.50
CA SER A 566 -13.41 -11.74 -7.41
C SER A 566 -13.67 -10.36 -6.79
N SER A 567 -14.68 -10.22 -5.94
CA SER A 567 -14.96 -8.95 -5.23
C SER A 567 -13.86 -8.62 -4.21
N PHE A 568 -13.33 -9.62 -3.50
CA PHE A 568 -12.18 -9.43 -2.61
C PHE A 568 -10.85 -9.25 -3.37
N THR A 569 -10.70 -9.89 -4.52
CA THR A 569 -9.47 -9.80 -5.34
C THR A 569 -9.43 -8.53 -6.20
N SER A 570 -10.57 -8.03 -6.67
CA SER A 570 -10.70 -6.76 -7.41
C SER A 570 -10.14 -5.57 -6.62
N ARG A 571 -10.40 -5.53 -5.30
CA ARG A 571 -9.82 -4.52 -4.41
C ARG A 571 -8.30 -4.64 -4.32
N ARG A 572 -7.77 -5.87 -4.24
CA ARG A 572 -6.32 -6.12 -4.26
C ARG A 572 -5.67 -5.75 -5.60
N GLY A 573 -6.35 -6.00 -6.72
CA GLY A 573 -5.88 -5.64 -8.07
C GLY A 573 -5.87 -4.13 -8.32
N ALA A 574 -6.91 -3.41 -7.87
CA ALA A 574 -6.98 -1.95 -7.96
C ALA A 574 -5.89 -1.27 -7.11
N ASP A 575 -5.64 -1.78 -5.90
CA ASP A 575 -4.56 -1.28 -5.04
C ASP A 575 -3.17 -1.59 -5.61
N ALA A 576 -2.97 -2.78 -6.19
CA ALA A 576 -1.72 -3.13 -6.85
C ALA A 576 -1.44 -2.24 -8.08
N SER A 577 -2.44 -2.03 -8.94
CA SER A 577 -2.33 -1.13 -10.10
C SER A 577 -2.08 0.33 -9.69
N ARG A 578 -2.69 0.78 -8.59
CA ARG A 578 -2.46 2.11 -8.05
C ARG A 578 -1.04 2.29 -7.50
N LYS A 579 -0.48 1.26 -6.86
CA LYS A 579 0.91 1.24 -6.36
C LYS A 579 1.93 1.18 -7.49
N GLN A 580 1.71 0.34 -8.50
CA GLN A 580 2.51 0.30 -9.74
C GLN A 580 2.54 1.68 -10.42
N GLY A 581 1.35 2.25 -10.67
CA GLY A 581 1.23 3.58 -11.24
C GLY A 581 1.84 4.71 -10.39
N HIS A 582 2.04 4.52 -9.09
CA HIS A 582 2.80 5.47 -8.27
C HIS A 582 4.30 5.39 -8.58
N MET A 583 4.88 4.20 -8.58
CA MET A 583 6.30 4.01 -8.90
C MET A 583 6.66 4.50 -10.31
N MET A 584 5.82 4.20 -11.31
CA MET A 584 6.03 4.66 -12.68
C MET A 584 5.98 6.20 -12.80
N ARG A 585 5.13 6.85 -12.00
CA ARG A 585 5.08 8.32 -11.95
C ARG A 585 6.37 8.90 -11.38
N GLN A 586 6.92 8.31 -10.32
CA GLN A 586 8.18 8.78 -9.73
C GLN A 586 9.35 8.57 -10.68
N LEU A 587 9.42 7.41 -11.35
CA LEU A 587 10.46 7.17 -12.36
C LEU A 587 10.39 8.18 -13.52
N ARG A 588 9.18 8.54 -13.96
CA ARG A 588 8.98 9.59 -14.97
C ARG A 588 9.36 10.97 -14.45
N ASN A 589 9.12 11.28 -13.17
CA ASN A 589 9.56 12.54 -12.57
C ASN A 589 11.09 12.63 -12.55
N ILE A 590 11.77 11.54 -12.16
CA ILE A 590 13.24 11.44 -12.21
C ILE A 590 13.76 11.67 -13.63
N ASP A 591 13.20 10.97 -14.62
CA ASP A 591 13.58 11.15 -16.03
C ASP A 591 13.38 12.59 -16.51
N ARG A 592 12.31 13.24 -16.04
CA ARG A 592 12.03 14.65 -16.35
C ARG A 592 13.02 15.61 -15.67
N VAL A 593 13.41 15.35 -14.42
CA VAL A 593 14.44 16.15 -13.72
C VAL A 593 15.75 16.05 -14.49
N LEU A 594 16.20 14.84 -14.84
CA LEU A 594 17.45 14.61 -15.59
C LEU A 594 17.43 15.11 -17.03
N THR A 595 16.25 15.20 -17.67
CA THR A 595 16.12 15.71 -19.03
C THR A 595 16.05 17.23 -19.07
N ASN A 596 15.48 17.84 -18.03
CA ASN A 596 15.34 19.30 -17.93
C ASN A 596 16.57 19.96 -17.29
N SER A 597 17.41 19.22 -16.58
CA SER A 597 18.61 19.75 -15.96
C SER A 597 19.65 20.14 -17.01
N THR A 598 20.23 21.33 -16.84
CA THR A 598 21.40 21.75 -17.60
C THR A 598 22.64 21.21 -16.87
N PRO A 599 23.44 20.33 -17.49
CA PRO A 599 24.65 19.84 -16.84
C PRO A 599 25.66 20.97 -16.64
N THR A 600 26.46 20.87 -15.57
CA THR A 600 27.64 21.73 -15.35
C THR A 600 28.72 21.45 -16.41
N GLU A 601 29.79 22.26 -16.44
CA GLU A 601 30.92 22.08 -17.37
C GLU A 601 31.55 20.68 -17.27
N PHE A 602 31.53 20.08 -16.08
CA PHE A 602 32.02 18.73 -15.80
C PHE A 602 31.00 17.62 -16.12
N GLY A 603 29.80 17.98 -16.57
CA GLY A 603 28.73 17.04 -16.88
C GLY A 603 27.93 16.57 -15.67
N GLU A 604 28.03 17.27 -14.53
CA GLU A 604 27.35 16.97 -13.27
C GLU A 604 26.02 17.75 -13.15
N LEU A 605 25.18 17.38 -12.17
CA LEU A 605 23.92 18.08 -11.90
C LEU A 605 24.18 19.26 -10.94
N TYR A 606 23.52 20.40 -11.18
CA TYR A 606 23.48 21.47 -10.17
C TYR A 606 22.84 20.98 -8.86
N TYR A 607 23.23 21.56 -7.73
CA TYR A 607 22.77 21.15 -6.39
C TYR A 607 21.24 21.07 -6.27
N LYS A 608 20.53 22.08 -6.79
CA LYS A 608 19.06 22.10 -6.85
C LYS A 608 18.46 20.87 -7.52
N ASP A 609 18.96 20.50 -8.69
CA ASP A 609 18.44 19.35 -9.45
C ASP A 609 18.87 18.04 -8.79
N HIS A 610 20.07 17.99 -8.19
CA HIS A 610 20.56 16.84 -7.46
C HIS A 610 19.68 16.54 -6.23
N GLY A 611 19.37 17.57 -5.43
CA GLY A 611 18.48 17.42 -4.29
C GLY A 611 17.05 17.04 -4.68
N LEU A 612 16.54 17.55 -5.81
CA LEU A 612 15.25 17.11 -6.33
C LEU A 612 15.27 15.63 -6.74
N LEU A 613 16.33 15.19 -7.43
CA LEU A 613 16.51 13.79 -7.80
C LEU A 613 16.52 12.90 -6.55
N LEU A 614 17.22 13.32 -5.50
CA LEU A 614 17.29 12.60 -4.22
C LEU A 614 15.91 12.46 -3.55
N CYS A 615 15.10 13.51 -3.51
CA CYS A 615 13.74 13.45 -3.00
C CYS A 615 12.89 12.43 -3.78
N GLU A 616 12.91 12.48 -5.12
CA GLU A 616 12.11 11.60 -5.97
C GLU A 616 12.59 10.13 -5.88
N VAL A 617 13.91 9.92 -5.81
CA VAL A 617 14.54 8.61 -5.60
C VAL A 617 14.17 8.03 -4.23
N HIS A 618 14.16 8.84 -3.17
CA HIS A 618 13.77 8.40 -1.84
C HIS A 618 12.32 7.88 -1.83
N VAL A 619 11.40 8.65 -2.41
CA VAL A 619 9.98 8.24 -2.53
C VAL A 619 9.83 6.98 -3.38
N LEU A 620 10.61 6.88 -4.47
CA LEU A 620 10.63 5.68 -5.31
C LEU A 620 11.11 4.45 -4.53
N ARG A 621 12.18 4.57 -3.73
CA ARG A 621 12.71 3.49 -2.89
C ARG A 621 11.72 3.05 -1.82
N GLU A 622 11.04 3.98 -1.17
CA GLU A 622 10.00 3.66 -0.18
C GLU A 622 8.81 2.93 -0.82
N ALA A 623 8.40 3.35 -2.00
CA ALA A 623 7.36 2.68 -2.77
C ALA A 623 7.79 1.28 -3.22
N ALA A 624 9.03 1.13 -3.70
CA ALA A 624 9.60 -0.15 -4.11
C ALA A 624 9.65 -1.16 -2.96
N HIS A 625 10.03 -0.72 -1.75
CA HIS A 625 10.08 -1.58 -0.57
C HIS A 625 8.73 -2.22 -0.21
N LYS A 626 7.61 -1.54 -0.53
CA LYS A 626 6.25 -2.03 -0.26
C LYS A 626 5.72 -2.98 -1.34
N VAL A 627 6.37 -3.05 -2.51
CA VAL A 627 5.88 -3.76 -3.71
C VAL A 627 6.80 -4.91 -4.12
N MET A 628 8.12 -4.75 -3.98
CA MET A 628 9.12 -5.71 -4.46
C MET A 628 9.51 -6.74 -3.38
N PRO A 629 9.78 -8.01 -3.76
CA PRO A 629 10.42 -8.98 -2.89
C PRO A 629 11.83 -8.55 -2.46
N ALA A 630 12.29 -9.04 -1.30
CA ALA A 630 13.54 -8.60 -0.67
C ALA A 630 14.80 -8.78 -1.54
N GLN A 631 14.89 -9.85 -2.34
CA GLN A 631 16.05 -10.09 -3.20
C GLN A 631 16.14 -9.04 -4.32
N ILE A 632 15.05 -8.87 -5.08
CA ILE A 632 14.95 -7.90 -6.18
C ILE A 632 15.09 -6.47 -5.68
N PHE A 633 14.60 -6.20 -4.47
CA PHE A 633 14.77 -4.89 -3.83
C PHE A 633 16.24 -4.56 -3.57
N ARG A 634 17.12 -5.54 -3.28
CA ARG A 634 18.55 -5.28 -3.11
C ARG A 634 19.19 -4.84 -4.42
N ASP A 635 18.98 -5.60 -5.49
CA ASP A 635 19.47 -5.25 -6.83
C ASP A 635 18.95 -3.86 -7.26
N PHE A 636 17.67 -3.57 -6.97
CA PHE A 636 17.07 -2.27 -7.25
C PHE A 636 17.73 -1.14 -6.46
N VAL A 637 18.13 -1.38 -5.21
CA VAL A 637 18.83 -0.38 -4.40
C VAL A 637 20.22 -0.09 -4.97
N GLU A 638 20.95 -1.09 -5.46
CA GLU A 638 22.25 -0.90 -6.12
C GLU A 638 22.11 -0.02 -7.37
N ASP A 639 21.12 -0.32 -8.22
CA ASP A 639 20.80 0.50 -9.40
C ASP A 639 20.42 1.95 -9.03
N VAL A 640 19.68 2.12 -7.93
CA VAL A 640 19.28 3.43 -7.42
C VAL A 640 20.45 4.19 -6.80
N GLU A 641 21.40 3.52 -6.18
CA GLU A 641 22.62 4.15 -5.67
C GLU A 641 23.50 4.66 -6.82
N GLU A 642 23.63 3.91 -7.92
CA GLU A 642 24.32 4.38 -9.14
C GLU A 642 23.62 5.61 -9.75
N LEU A 643 22.29 5.69 -9.67
CA LEU A 643 21.51 6.83 -10.15
C LEU A 643 21.76 8.11 -9.33
N VAL A 644 21.99 7.97 -8.02
CA VAL A 644 22.18 9.11 -7.11
C VAL A 644 23.61 9.66 -7.17
N ASP A 645 24.58 8.86 -7.60
CA ASP A 645 25.97 9.30 -7.72
C ASP A 645 26.11 10.42 -8.78
N VAL A 646 26.40 11.64 -8.30
CA VAL A 646 26.51 12.87 -9.10
C VAL A 646 27.63 12.79 -10.14
N ARG A 647 28.70 12.08 -9.81
CA ARG A 647 29.97 12.08 -10.56
C ARG A 647 29.96 11.17 -11.77
N THR A 648 28.99 10.27 -11.84
CA THR A 648 28.77 9.43 -13.02
C THR A 648 28.37 10.28 -14.23
N GLY A 649 27.86 11.48 -13.99
CA GLY A 649 27.43 12.46 -14.97
C GLY A 649 26.03 12.17 -15.52
N VAL A 650 25.32 13.22 -15.95
CA VAL A 650 23.90 13.16 -16.34
C VAL A 650 23.63 12.11 -17.43
N LYS A 651 24.58 11.93 -18.36
CA LYS A 651 24.47 10.94 -19.45
C LYS A 651 24.44 9.50 -18.92
N LYS A 652 25.23 9.16 -17.90
CA LYS A 652 25.21 7.82 -17.30
C LYS A 652 23.96 7.64 -16.44
N GLN A 653 23.60 8.64 -15.63
CA GLN A 653 22.37 8.61 -14.83
C GLN A 653 21.12 8.33 -15.68
N ARG A 654 21.00 8.96 -16.86
CA ARG A 654 19.90 8.67 -17.81
C ARG A 654 19.91 7.22 -18.32
N LYS A 655 21.08 6.63 -18.55
CA LYS A 655 21.18 5.21 -18.91
C LYS A 655 20.75 4.32 -17.74
N VAL A 656 21.11 4.65 -16.51
CA VAL A 656 20.67 3.93 -15.31
C VAL A 656 19.14 3.98 -15.17
N VAL A 657 18.50 5.14 -15.37
CA VAL A 657 17.02 5.23 -15.40
C VAL A 657 16.42 4.31 -16.46
N SER A 658 17.03 4.25 -17.64
CA SER A 658 16.55 3.36 -18.71
C SER A 658 16.72 1.87 -18.35
N ARG A 659 17.82 1.51 -17.66
CA ARG A 659 18.08 0.17 -17.14
C ARG A 659 17.04 -0.22 -16.09
N ILE A 660 16.78 0.64 -15.10
CA ILE A 660 15.76 0.45 -14.08
C ILE A 660 14.38 0.24 -14.71
N ARG A 661 14.01 1.08 -15.69
CA ARG A 661 12.73 0.98 -16.41
C ARG A 661 12.56 -0.36 -17.10
N TRP A 662 13.62 -0.88 -17.70
CA TRP A 662 13.60 -2.16 -18.42
C TRP A 662 13.64 -3.36 -17.46
N ALA A 663 14.59 -3.39 -16.53
CA ALA A 663 14.84 -4.52 -15.63
C ALA A 663 13.66 -4.78 -14.67
N TYR A 664 13.04 -3.72 -14.15
CA TYR A 664 11.96 -3.84 -13.16
C TYR A 664 10.57 -3.57 -13.72
N LYS A 665 10.39 -3.63 -15.06
CA LYS A 665 9.12 -3.34 -15.76
C LYS A 665 7.90 -4.07 -15.18
N ARG A 666 8.07 -5.28 -14.64
CA ARG A 666 6.99 -6.07 -14.03
C ARG A 666 6.41 -5.43 -12.76
N TYR A 667 7.18 -4.60 -12.06
CA TYR A 667 6.83 -3.99 -10.78
C TYR A 667 6.35 -2.53 -10.91
N PHE A 668 6.52 -1.93 -12.09
CA PHE A 668 6.12 -0.57 -12.41
C PHE A 668 4.71 -0.46 -12.99
#